data_AF-A0A0D2HBM8-F1
#
_entry.id   AF-A0A0D2HBM8-F1
#
_cell.length_a   1.000
_cell.length_b   1.000
_cell.length_c   1.000
_cell.angle_alpha   90.00
_cell.angle_beta   90.00
_cell.angle_gamma   90.00
#
_symmetry.space_group_name_H-M   'P 1'
#
loop_
_entity.id
_entity.type
_entity.pdbx_description
1 polymer ?
#
loop_
_entity_poly.entity_id
_entity_poly.type
_entity_poly.pdbx_seq_one_letter_code
_entity_poly.pdbx_strand_id
1 'polypeptide(L)'
;MGTSSSPMLVNKSVPGIPYFTPAHAADPGAPFTASPDTPTLFTPLRIRSKTLRNRIIVAPMCQYSTASSGPDIGKLTDYHIATLGHYALKGAALVFIEATGVQPNGRISPNCPGLWSDAQTESVKRVSDFVRSQGALSGIQLAHAGRKSSTMPPWLASSVKRPSVRADKDADGWPDDVVGPMGGPEESWDGKGLSQDGGFWPPRQLSVEEIQGVVKAFAESARRAVEAGIDVIEIHAAHGYLIHQFLSPITNRRTDQYGGSFENRTRMLVEVIKAVRAQIPQDMPLFLRVSSTEWMEETDLGKQLGSWDVENTMKLARLLPGLGVDLLDASSGGNHPRQRINMFSSKDYQTKIAHQIRQMMKANNLKLLIGAVGLITEAEQARDIVDDKGSDKSIGEEANAANEMTDAKGGKEPMADVILVARQFMREPEWVLKVGWKLGVDVAWPSQFLRVRFPKLFTPDIVLRVSVDTVQLNCQPRLSTLVNGTYPAPPIYLEPERTTWIRVYNDANHWHGLSLAAAPFADGAPLASQWPIPPGHFYDYELHPSGSEAGTSFYHSHVGFQAITASGALIIKDAMPPPYVYDDEIILKIGDFYPEDDQTIESQLTDVPWIWPGDPTSLLINGQSGTAPNASNPGPSDPSCQPWIMNVETNKTYRVRLIGSTALSLVLFGLEHHDNLTIIETDNSYVYPVETSYMQIDTGQRFSFLLKTKSQSELDCLNGQTRFWIQFETREGQRTVFAWAILNYADTNIPTRQGLEHSEPGDRRDPASNSSCPGSLPPAPILDLPANVTGWLEYAFQNPPLAGYEAPPNATEVTRRIIISTSQFLNNSSGYTVMLSNNEYWTDTAPLGPTTNTPYLVEILQNGTINGVTPDYGRAIANGAFDPLSQMYPARIGEVLEIVWQNAASYPAGIYGLHPMHAHGGPYWDLGSGSGEYSPEAHAVLLESYSAGNGPYPGSRRDTTLLYKYTLQAPQPGEVNGWRVWRIRITERNIGVWMMHCHILQHIVMGQQTVWVFGTPEEIRANSIPVQGNLEGYFTYGGDVMGKAGEEEAGIDILQFFRDG
;
A
#
# COMPACT_ATOMS: atom_id res chain seq x y z
N MET A 1 8.78 50.15 -3.61
CA MET A 1 8.89 49.47 -4.91
C MET A 1 10.21 48.71 -4.94
N GLY A 2 10.19 47.43 -4.59
CA GLY A 2 11.31 46.51 -4.80
C GLY A 2 10.78 45.39 -5.67
N THR A 3 11.18 45.37 -6.95
CA THR A 3 10.80 44.32 -7.89
C THR A 3 11.51 43.03 -7.50
N SER A 4 10.77 42.11 -6.89
CA SER A 4 11.14 40.70 -6.83
C SER A 4 11.25 40.19 -8.27
N SER A 5 12.48 40.07 -8.79
CA SER A 5 12.74 39.44 -10.07
C SER A 5 12.37 37.97 -9.98
N SER A 6 11.34 37.54 -10.72
CA SER A 6 11.03 36.12 -10.91
C SER A 6 12.30 35.37 -11.32
N PRO A 7 12.61 34.21 -10.72
CA PRO A 7 13.78 33.44 -11.11
C PRO A 7 13.67 33.05 -12.59
N MET A 8 14.66 33.43 -13.40
CA MET A 8 14.73 33.01 -14.80
C MET A 8 14.79 31.48 -14.88
N LEU A 9 13.78 30.86 -15.47
CA LEU A 9 13.73 29.44 -15.80
C LEU A 9 14.67 29.17 -16.98
N VAL A 10 15.93 28.83 -16.70
CA VAL A 10 16.95 28.53 -17.71
C VAL A 10 17.20 27.02 -17.79
N ASN A 11 17.11 26.46 -19.01
CA ASN A 11 17.53 25.08 -19.29
C ASN A 11 19.07 25.00 -19.30
N LYS A 12 19.65 24.52 -18.18
CA LYS A 12 21.10 24.46 -17.99
C LYS A 12 21.71 23.28 -18.75
N SER A 13 22.89 23.46 -19.32
CA SER A 13 23.65 22.37 -19.96
C SER A 13 24.43 21.53 -18.94
N VAL A 14 24.69 20.26 -19.26
CA VAL A 14 25.63 19.43 -18.48
C VAL A 14 27.06 20.02 -18.56
N PRO A 15 27.73 20.29 -17.44
CA PRO A 15 29.08 20.86 -17.44
C PRO A 15 30.12 19.92 -18.07
N GLY A 16 31.08 20.49 -18.82
CA GLY A 16 32.25 19.76 -19.33
C GLY A 16 32.00 18.87 -20.55
N ILE A 17 30.81 18.92 -21.14
CA ILE A 17 30.45 18.19 -22.38
C ILE A 17 30.63 19.14 -23.59
N PRO A 18 31.22 18.67 -24.72
CA PRO A 18 31.52 19.54 -25.87
C PRO A 18 30.30 19.95 -26.70
N TYR A 19 29.09 19.53 -26.32
CA TYR A 19 27.84 19.87 -26.97
C TYR A 19 26.73 20.12 -25.94
N PHE A 20 25.67 20.80 -26.36
CA PHE A 20 24.53 21.06 -25.49
C PHE A 20 23.73 19.78 -25.24
N THR A 21 23.51 19.46 -23.96
CA THR A 21 22.49 18.53 -23.51
C THR A 21 21.96 19.03 -22.16
N PRO A 22 20.64 18.96 -21.92
CA PRO A 22 20.08 19.51 -20.69
C PRO A 22 20.56 18.71 -19.48
N ALA A 23 21.00 19.41 -18.45
CA ALA A 23 21.28 18.80 -17.16
C ALA A 23 19.96 18.34 -16.53
N HIS A 24 19.88 17.08 -16.16
CA HIS A 24 18.72 16.55 -15.45
C HIS A 24 18.67 17.10 -14.02
N ALA A 25 17.46 17.34 -13.51
CA ALA A 25 17.26 17.76 -12.13
C ALA A 25 17.70 16.67 -11.14
N ALA A 26 17.48 15.41 -11.52
CA ALA A 26 18.01 14.21 -10.87
C ALA A 26 18.42 13.22 -11.97
N ASP A 27 19.47 12.44 -11.74
CA ASP A 27 19.99 11.50 -12.72
C ASP A 27 18.96 10.40 -13.04
N PRO A 28 18.65 10.15 -14.33
CA PRO A 28 17.70 9.10 -14.72
C PRO A 28 18.00 7.75 -14.06
N GLY A 29 16.96 7.06 -13.59
CA GLY A 29 17.09 5.77 -12.89
C GLY A 29 17.53 5.85 -11.41
N ALA A 30 17.78 7.04 -10.86
CA ALA A 30 17.89 7.26 -9.42
C ALA A 30 16.50 7.50 -8.79
N PRO A 31 16.23 7.13 -7.53
CA PRO A 31 14.96 7.45 -6.88
C PRO A 31 14.78 8.97 -6.70
N PHE A 32 13.59 9.51 -6.97
CA PHE A 32 13.28 10.94 -6.73
C PHE A 32 13.32 11.30 -5.25
N THR A 33 12.69 10.45 -4.42
CA THR A 33 12.67 10.59 -2.97
C THR A 33 13.07 9.25 -2.38
N ALA A 34 14.26 9.17 -1.80
CA ALA A 34 14.67 7.96 -1.09
C ALA A 34 13.88 7.82 0.22
N SER A 35 13.29 6.65 0.45
CA SER A 35 12.61 6.27 1.68
C SER A 35 13.31 5.07 2.34
N PRO A 36 13.05 4.77 3.63
CA PRO A 36 13.50 3.53 4.25
C PRO A 36 13.10 2.26 3.48
N ASP A 37 12.01 2.31 2.71
CA ASP A 37 11.48 1.20 1.91
C ASP A 37 12.05 1.12 0.48
N THR A 38 12.90 2.06 0.08
CA THR A 38 13.54 2.00 -1.24
C THR A 38 14.39 0.74 -1.35
N PRO A 39 14.15 -0.14 -2.37
CA PRO A 39 14.90 -1.36 -2.54
C PRO A 39 16.40 -1.07 -2.74
N THR A 40 17.25 -1.94 -2.20
CA THR A 40 18.71 -1.77 -2.28
C THR A 40 19.19 -1.62 -3.73
N LEU A 41 18.47 -2.25 -4.68
CA LEU A 41 18.70 -2.12 -6.13
C LEU A 41 18.76 -0.66 -6.62
N PHE A 42 17.97 0.24 -6.05
CA PHE A 42 17.92 1.67 -6.41
C PHE A 42 18.70 2.57 -5.45
N THR A 43 19.46 1.99 -4.53
CA THR A 43 20.35 2.77 -3.65
C THR A 43 21.70 3.00 -4.33
N PRO A 44 22.34 4.16 -4.09
CA PRO A 44 23.65 4.44 -4.66
C PRO A 44 24.73 3.55 -4.04
N LEU A 45 25.71 3.15 -4.84
CA LEU A 45 26.88 2.40 -4.38
C LEU A 45 28.17 3.14 -4.76
N ARG A 46 28.94 3.54 -3.75
CA ARG A 46 30.22 4.21 -3.96
C ARG A 46 31.36 3.20 -4.08
N ILE A 47 32.13 3.30 -5.17
CA ILE A 47 33.32 2.52 -5.43
C ILE A 47 34.46 3.51 -5.71
N ARG A 48 35.41 3.61 -4.76
CA ARG A 48 36.47 4.64 -4.75
C ARG A 48 35.90 6.07 -4.95
N SER A 49 36.32 6.80 -5.99
CA SER A 49 35.82 8.16 -6.29
C SER A 49 34.55 8.20 -7.14
N LYS A 50 34.04 7.05 -7.58
CA LYS A 50 32.84 6.97 -8.41
C LYS A 50 31.65 6.47 -7.61
N THR A 51 30.47 6.97 -7.94
CA THR A 51 29.21 6.56 -7.32
C THR A 51 28.28 6.04 -8.41
N LEU A 52 27.85 4.81 -8.29
CA LEU A 52 26.75 4.27 -9.07
C LEU A 52 25.45 4.85 -8.51
N ARG A 53 24.60 5.41 -9.38
CA ARG A 53 23.30 5.99 -9.00
C ARG A 53 22.25 4.95 -8.58
N ASN A 54 22.43 3.71 -9.02
CA ASN A 54 21.69 2.50 -8.64
C ASN A 54 22.62 1.29 -8.85
N ARG A 55 22.19 0.07 -8.53
CA ARG A 55 23.02 -1.14 -8.60
C ARG A 55 22.89 -1.92 -9.91
N ILE A 56 22.43 -1.25 -10.98
CA ILE A 56 22.16 -1.86 -12.28
C ILE A 56 23.22 -1.44 -13.30
N ILE A 57 23.99 -2.41 -13.79
CA ILE A 57 25.09 -2.22 -14.73
C ILE A 57 24.77 -2.90 -16.07
N VAL A 58 25.09 -2.24 -17.19
CA VAL A 58 25.03 -2.88 -18.51
C VAL A 58 26.30 -3.69 -18.71
N ALA A 59 26.17 -5.01 -18.83
CA ALA A 59 27.30 -5.90 -19.08
C ALA A 59 27.90 -5.65 -20.49
N PRO A 60 29.22 -5.82 -20.69
CA PRO A 60 29.83 -5.70 -22.02
C PRO A 60 29.31 -6.78 -22.97
N MET A 61 28.89 -6.37 -24.17
CA MET A 61 28.29 -7.25 -25.20
C MET A 61 28.82 -6.87 -26.59
N CYS A 62 29.52 -7.79 -27.26
CA CYS A 62 30.07 -7.53 -28.60
C CYS A 62 28.96 -7.29 -29.64
N GLN A 63 29.03 -6.16 -30.35
CA GLN A 63 28.10 -5.73 -31.39
C GLN A 63 28.71 -5.83 -32.80
N TYR A 64 30.01 -6.07 -32.92
CA TYR A 64 30.69 -6.34 -34.20
C TYR A 64 30.43 -5.24 -35.27
N SER A 65 30.48 -3.97 -34.85
CA SER A 65 30.02 -2.82 -35.63
C SER A 65 31.13 -1.78 -35.91
N THR A 66 32.40 -2.19 -35.97
CA THR A 66 33.52 -1.35 -36.41
C THR A 66 33.97 -1.70 -37.83
N ALA A 67 34.73 -0.79 -38.46
CA ALA A 67 35.38 -1.07 -39.73
C ALA A 67 36.34 -2.26 -39.59
N SER A 68 36.33 -3.17 -40.58
CA SER A 68 37.20 -4.36 -40.60
C SER A 68 38.64 -4.03 -40.98
N SER A 69 38.82 -3.00 -41.81
CA SER A 69 40.12 -2.53 -42.32
C SER A 69 40.13 -1.01 -42.54
N GLY A 70 41.28 -0.46 -42.95
CA GLY A 70 41.45 0.96 -43.24
C GLY A 70 41.73 1.86 -42.01
N PRO A 71 41.69 3.19 -42.18
CA PRO A 71 42.08 4.15 -41.14
C PRO A 71 41.14 4.18 -39.93
N ASP A 72 39.93 3.62 -40.07
CA ASP A 72 38.91 3.57 -39.01
C ASP A 72 38.82 2.21 -38.33
N ILE A 73 39.78 1.31 -38.58
CA ILE A 73 39.83 -0.02 -37.97
C ILE A 73 39.75 0.04 -36.45
N GLY A 74 38.80 -0.72 -35.89
CA GLY A 74 38.56 -0.81 -34.45
C GLY A 74 38.04 0.49 -33.80
N LYS A 75 37.81 1.58 -34.54
CA LYS A 75 37.19 2.79 -33.99
C LYS A 75 35.71 2.56 -33.70
N LEU A 76 35.22 3.12 -32.59
CA LEU A 76 33.79 3.16 -32.31
C LEU A 76 33.09 4.09 -33.32
N THR A 77 31.89 3.70 -33.69
CA THR A 77 31.05 4.39 -34.67
C THR A 77 29.83 5.00 -33.99
N ASP A 78 29.06 5.83 -34.69
CA ASP A 78 27.82 6.43 -34.16
C ASP A 78 26.79 5.37 -33.72
N TYR A 79 26.89 4.14 -34.23
CA TYR A 79 26.14 2.98 -33.73
C TYR A 79 26.34 2.76 -32.22
N HIS A 80 27.57 2.93 -31.72
CA HIS A 80 27.90 2.73 -30.31
C HIS A 80 27.33 3.87 -29.44
N ILE A 81 27.27 5.09 -29.97
CA ILE A 81 26.61 6.22 -29.31
C ILE A 81 25.10 5.93 -29.21
N ALA A 82 24.47 5.52 -30.31
CA ALA A 82 23.04 5.23 -30.34
C ALA A 82 22.63 4.08 -29.41
N THR A 83 23.46 3.04 -29.30
CA THR A 83 23.17 1.86 -28.48
C THR A 83 23.49 2.09 -27.00
N LEU A 84 24.75 2.37 -26.67
CA LEU A 84 25.21 2.54 -25.28
C LEU A 84 24.64 3.81 -24.65
N GLY A 85 24.48 4.86 -25.46
CA GLY A 85 23.86 6.10 -25.02
C GLY A 85 22.41 5.95 -24.63
N HIS A 86 21.64 5.08 -25.31
CA HIS A 86 20.24 4.85 -24.96
C HIS A 86 20.08 4.12 -23.62
N TYR A 87 21.02 3.22 -23.27
CA TYR A 87 21.05 2.59 -21.95
C TYR A 87 21.37 3.58 -20.83
N ALA A 88 22.33 4.49 -21.08
CA ALA A 88 22.68 5.56 -20.16
C ALA A 88 21.52 6.54 -19.95
N LEU A 89 20.89 6.96 -21.05
CA LEU A 89 19.71 7.82 -21.04
C LEU A 89 18.57 7.20 -20.21
N LYS A 90 18.35 5.89 -20.35
CA LYS A 90 17.24 5.19 -19.70
C LYS A 90 17.58 4.59 -18.32
N GLY A 91 18.62 5.10 -17.67
CA GLY A 91 18.79 4.99 -16.22
C GLY A 91 19.80 3.94 -15.71
N ALA A 92 20.53 3.24 -16.58
CA ALA A 92 21.60 2.35 -16.12
C ALA A 92 22.71 3.11 -15.40
N ALA A 93 23.26 2.61 -14.29
CA ALA A 93 24.27 3.33 -13.52
C ALA A 93 25.66 3.34 -14.16
N LEU A 94 26.05 2.23 -14.80
CA LEU A 94 27.31 2.08 -15.51
C LEU A 94 27.06 1.33 -16.82
N VAL A 95 27.61 1.85 -17.90
CA VAL A 95 27.50 1.26 -19.24
C VAL A 95 28.88 0.88 -19.77
N PHE A 96 29.10 -0.42 -19.99
CA PHE A 96 30.36 -0.90 -20.57
C PHE A 96 30.35 -0.84 -22.10
N ILE A 97 31.38 -0.22 -22.66
CA ILE A 97 31.84 -0.48 -24.01
C ILE A 97 32.27 -1.96 -24.07
N GLU A 98 31.88 -2.62 -25.16
CA GLU A 98 32.09 -4.05 -25.38
C GLU A 98 33.57 -4.47 -25.33
N ALA A 99 33.81 -5.79 -25.36
CA ALA A 99 35.16 -6.36 -25.37
C ALA A 99 36.04 -5.71 -26.45
N THR A 100 36.99 -4.89 -25.98
CA THR A 100 37.83 -4.04 -26.82
C THR A 100 39.23 -4.65 -26.91
N GLY A 101 39.65 -4.94 -28.13
CA GLY A 101 40.95 -5.57 -28.40
C GLY A 101 42.12 -4.66 -28.02
N VAL A 102 43.02 -5.16 -27.16
CA VAL A 102 44.26 -4.43 -26.80
C VAL A 102 45.34 -4.54 -27.88
N GLN A 103 45.16 -5.45 -28.84
CA GLN A 103 45.99 -5.65 -30.02
C GLN A 103 45.10 -5.92 -31.25
N PRO A 104 45.58 -5.67 -32.49
CA PRO A 104 44.82 -5.93 -33.71
C PRO A 104 44.33 -7.38 -33.83
N ASN A 105 45.19 -8.35 -33.47
CA ASN A 105 44.90 -9.79 -33.45
C ASN A 105 44.14 -10.25 -32.19
N GLY A 106 43.96 -9.36 -31.21
CA GLY A 106 43.26 -9.64 -29.96
C GLY A 106 41.74 -9.56 -30.05
N ARG A 107 41.19 -9.21 -31.20
CA ARG A 107 39.75 -9.10 -31.43
C ARG A 107 39.08 -10.46 -31.66
N ILE A 108 37.76 -10.57 -31.46
CA ILE A 108 37.03 -11.79 -31.86
C ILE A 108 36.88 -11.82 -33.39
N SER A 109 36.32 -10.76 -33.96
CA SER A 109 36.16 -10.58 -35.40
C SER A 109 36.86 -9.30 -35.88
N PRO A 110 37.08 -9.15 -37.20
CA PRO A 110 37.56 -7.91 -37.78
C PRO A 110 36.69 -6.68 -37.45
N ASN A 111 35.40 -6.87 -37.17
CA ASN A 111 34.46 -5.80 -36.84
C ASN A 111 34.33 -5.52 -35.32
N CYS A 112 35.17 -6.12 -34.48
CA CYS A 112 35.24 -5.76 -33.06
C CYS A 112 36.08 -4.49 -32.83
N PRO A 113 35.79 -3.71 -31.77
CA PRO A 113 36.53 -2.51 -31.43
C PRO A 113 37.92 -2.81 -30.89
N GLY A 114 38.74 -1.76 -30.93
CA GLY A 114 40.14 -1.77 -30.53
C GLY A 114 40.57 -0.54 -29.76
N LEU A 115 41.60 -0.69 -28.95
CA LEU A 115 42.28 0.42 -28.28
C LEU A 115 43.80 0.20 -28.21
N TRP A 116 44.39 -0.26 -29.32
CA TRP A 116 45.83 -0.48 -29.47
C TRP A 116 46.57 0.75 -30.03
N SER A 117 45.83 1.75 -30.52
CA SER A 117 46.37 2.93 -31.22
C SER A 117 45.71 4.21 -30.72
N ASP A 118 46.45 5.32 -30.68
CA ASP A 118 45.92 6.65 -30.29
C ASP A 118 44.81 7.12 -31.24
N ALA A 119 44.79 6.63 -32.48
CA ALA A 119 43.73 6.96 -33.45
C ALA A 119 42.33 6.47 -33.01
N GLN A 120 42.25 5.53 -32.06
CA GLN A 120 40.99 4.97 -31.56
C GLN A 120 40.45 5.77 -30.36
N THR A 121 41.32 6.48 -29.63
CA THR A 121 41.00 7.20 -28.38
C THR A 121 39.85 8.20 -28.56
N GLU A 122 39.85 8.97 -29.66
CA GLU A 122 38.82 9.99 -29.90
C GLU A 122 37.41 9.37 -30.03
N SER A 123 37.30 8.21 -30.68
CA SER A 123 36.01 7.52 -30.82
C SER A 123 35.48 6.99 -29.49
N VAL A 124 36.38 6.52 -28.61
CA VAL A 124 36.05 6.13 -27.22
C VAL A 124 35.60 7.35 -26.41
N LYS A 125 36.30 8.48 -26.58
CA LYS A 125 35.95 9.73 -25.90
C LYS A 125 34.53 10.20 -26.25
N ARG A 126 34.16 10.16 -27.54
CA ARG A 126 32.80 10.54 -27.98
C ARG A 126 31.71 9.72 -27.30
N VAL A 127 31.92 8.41 -27.14
CA VAL A 127 30.97 7.52 -26.44
C VAL A 127 30.95 7.81 -24.94
N SER A 128 32.12 8.00 -24.33
CA SER A 128 32.25 8.30 -22.90
C SER A 128 31.57 9.62 -22.53
N ASP A 129 31.81 10.68 -23.32
CA ASP A 129 31.19 11.99 -23.14
C ASP A 129 29.66 11.88 -23.20
N PHE A 130 29.10 11.08 -24.13
CA PHE A 130 27.65 10.88 -24.21
C PHE A 130 27.07 10.14 -23.02
N VAL A 131 27.68 9.03 -22.59
CA VAL A 131 27.21 8.27 -21.42
C VAL A 131 27.19 9.15 -20.17
N ARG A 132 28.27 9.91 -19.95
CA ARG A 132 28.39 10.86 -18.83
C ARG A 132 27.40 12.01 -18.92
N SER A 133 27.08 12.47 -20.12
CA SER A 133 26.11 13.53 -20.33
C SER A 133 24.68 13.13 -19.95
N GLN A 134 24.41 11.83 -19.73
CA GLN A 134 23.13 11.31 -19.23
C GLN A 134 23.16 10.90 -17.74
N GLY A 135 24.24 11.24 -17.02
CA GLY A 135 24.40 10.93 -15.59
C GLY A 135 24.83 9.50 -15.27
N ALA A 136 25.18 8.69 -16.29
CA ALA A 136 25.75 7.35 -16.10
C ALA A 136 27.29 7.40 -16.06
N LEU A 137 27.91 6.38 -15.48
CA LEU A 137 29.34 6.14 -15.63
C LEU A 137 29.64 5.40 -16.93
N SER A 138 30.78 5.71 -17.57
CA SER A 138 31.26 5.00 -18.75
C SER A 138 32.33 3.98 -18.39
N GLY A 139 32.13 2.72 -18.77
CA GLY A 139 33.08 1.63 -18.58
C GLY A 139 33.67 1.12 -19.89
N ILE A 140 34.85 0.50 -19.85
CA ILE A 140 35.41 -0.26 -20.99
C ILE A 140 35.93 -1.62 -20.55
N GLN A 141 35.60 -2.66 -21.31
CA GLN A 141 36.17 -3.99 -21.10
C GLN A 141 37.38 -4.20 -22.01
N LEU A 142 38.58 -4.27 -21.44
CA LEU A 142 39.81 -4.56 -22.19
C LEU A 142 40.00 -6.08 -22.33
N ALA A 143 40.29 -6.55 -23.54
CA ALA A 143 40.30 -7.97 -23.85
C ALA A 143 41.34 -8.37 -24.91
N HIS A 144 41.68 -9.66 -24.90
CA HIS A 144 42.36 -10.35 -26.00
C HIS A 144 41.71 -11.73 -26.19
N ALA A 145 41.14 -12.01 -27.36
CA ALA A 145 40.34 -13.21 -27.62
C ALA A 145 41.17 -14.51 -27.71
N GLY A 146 42.46 -14.42 -28.02
CA GLY A 146 43.35 -15.58 -28.11
C GLY A 146 42.85 -16.56 -29.17
N ARG A 147 42.74 -17.86 -28.84
CA ARG A 147 42.24 -18.88 -29.78
C ARG A 147 40.78 -18.71 -30.24
N LYS A 148 40.03 -17.74 -29.70
CA LYS A 148 38.69 -17.34 -30.17
C LYS A 148 38.71 -16.24 -31.25
N SER A 149 39.88 -15.70 -31.55
CA SER A 149 40.05 -14.60 -32.50
C SER A 149 39.88 -15.03 -33.96
N SER A 150 39.78 -14.04 -34.84
CA SER A 150 39.67 -14.20 -36.29
C SER A 150 38.46 -15.05 -36.73
N THR A 151 37.28 -14.75 -36.20
CA THR A 151 36.00 -15.31 -36.65
C THR A 151 35.12 -14.25 -37.33
N MET A 152 34.09 -14.68 -38.03
CA MET A 152 33.09 -13.80 -38.63
C MET A 152 32.01 -13.40 -37.61
N PRO A 153 31.38 -12.22 -37.77
CA PRO A 153 30.19 -11.84 -37.00
C PRO A 153 29.12 -12.95 -36.96
N PRO A 154 28.43 -13.17 -35.81
CA PRO A 154 27.54 -14.32 -35.61
C PRO A 154 26.39 -14.45 -36.61
N TRP A 155 25.86 -13.35 -37.13
CA TRP A 155 24.77 -13.37 -38.12
C TRP A 155 25.25 -13.87 -39.49
N LEU A 156 26.51 -13.63 -39.85
CA LEU A 156 27.10 -14.19 -41.08
C LEU A 156 27.29 -15.70 -40.94
N ALA A 157 27.78 -16.18 -39.79
CA ALA A 157 27.84 -17.61 -39.52
C ALA A 157 26.45 -18.27 -39.55
N SER A 158 25.45 -17.59 -38.97
CA SER A 158 24.06 -18.05 -38.95
C SER A 158 23.42 -18.10 -40.35
N SER A 159 23.78 -17.17 -41.25
CA SER A 159 23.31 -17.16 -42.65
C SER A 159 23.69 -18.41 -43.44
N VAL A 160 24.81 -19.05 -43.06
CA VAL A 160 25.27 -20.34 -43.60
C VAL A 160 24.99 -21.52 -42.67
N LYS A 161 24.07 -21.35 -41.70
CA LYS A 161 23.63 -22.35 -40.72
C LYS A 161 24.78 -22.97 -39.91
N ARG A 162 25.79 -22.16 -39.57
CA ARG A 162 26.93 -22.58 -38.75
C ARG A 162 26.98 -21.79 -37.44
N PRO A 163 27.44 -22.40 -36.33
CA PRO A 163 27.58 -21.70 -35.05
C PRO A 163 28.72 -20.66 -35.07
N SER A 164 29.74 -20.86 -35.90
CA SER A 164 30.84 -19.92 -36.15
C SER A 164 31.43 -20.18 -37.52
N VAL A 165 32.07 -19.15 -38.09
CA VAL A 165 32.83 -19.20 -39.35
C VAL A 165 34.15 -18.48 -39.14
N ARG A 166 35.23 -19.02 -39.72
CA ARG A 166 36.56 -18.41 -39.70
C ARG A 166 36.58 -17.14 -40.56
N ALA A 167 37.22 -16.08 -40.07
CA ALA A 167 37.63 -14.95 -40.91
C ALA A 167 39.05 -15.26 -41.41
N ASP A 168 39.21 -15.43 -42.72
CA ASP A 168 40.52 -15.55 -43.38
C ASP A 168 41.02 -14.17 -43.82
N LYS A 169 42.16 -14.11 -44.52
CA LYS A 169 42.74 -12.83 -44.99
C LYS A 169 41.82 -12.09 -45.96
N ASP A 170 41.03 -12.79 -46.77
CA ASP A 170 40.10 -12.19 -47.72
C ASP A 170 38.90 -11.55 -47.01
N ALA A 171 38.60 -12.00 -45.79
CA ALA A 171 37.64 -11.42 -44.87
C ALA A 171 38.28 -10.53 -43.78
N ASP A 172 39.46 -9.94 -44.03
CA ASP A 172 40.22 -9.09 -43.09
C ASP A 172 40.64 -9.79 -41.77
N GLY A 173 40.65 -11.11 -41.75
CA GLY A 173 41.11 -11.96 -40.65
C GLY A 173 42.63 -12.17 -40.62
N TRP A 174 43.10 -12.83 -39.57
CA TRP A 174 44.52 -13.07 -39.28
C TRP A 174 44.78 -14.55 -38.94
N PRO A 175 44.57 -15.48 -39.90
CA PRO A 175 44.65 -16.92 -39.64
C PRO A 175 46.01 -17.39 -39.09
N ASP A 176 47.10 -16.70 -39.47
CA ASP A 176 48.47 -17.05 -39.07
C ASP A 176 48.89 -16.44 -37.72
N ASP A 177 48.06 -15.57 -37.14
CA ASP A 177 48.35 -14.79 -35.92
C ASP A 177 47.25 -14.94 -34.87
N VAL A 178 46.51 -16.05 -34.92
CA VAL A 178 45.68 -16.50 -33.80
C VAL A 178 46.60 -17.12 -32.76
N VAL A 179 46.52 -16.66 -31.51
CA VAL A 179 47.49 -17.01 -30.46
C VAL A 179 46.84 -17.61 -29.21
N GLY A 180 47.60 -18.40 -28.47
CA GLY A 180 47.16 -19.03 -27.22
C GLY A 180 48.32 -19.44 -26.30
N PRO A 181 48.03 -19.95 -25.09
CA PRO A 181 49.04 -20.52 -24.20
C PRO A 181 49.71 -21.77 -24.80
N MET A 182 48.99 -22.51 -25.64
CA MET A 182 49.42 -23.67 -26.41
C MET A 182 49.13 -23.42 -27.90
N GLY A 183 49.70 -24.22 -28.81
CA GLY A 183 49.45 -24.10 -30.24
C GLY A 183 49.37 -25.46 -30.93
N GLY A 184 48.74 -25.48 -32.11
CA GLY A 184 48.49 -26.70 -32.88
C GLY A 184 47.00 -26.86 -33.27
N PRO A 185 46.67 -27.69 -34.28
CA PRO A 185 45.28 -27.95 -34.68
C PRO A 185 44.37 -28.44 -33.55
N GLU A 186 44.89 -29.26 -32.64
CA GLU A 186 44.17 -29.78 -31.47
C GLU A 186 43.75 -28.68 -30.48
N GLU A 187 44.42 -27.53 -30.53
CA GLU A 187 44.16 -26.39 -29.64
C GLU A 187 43.14 -25.39 -30.22
N SER A 188 42.55 -25.67 -31.40
CA SER A 188 41.48 -24.81 -31.94
C SER A 188 40.32 -24.70 -30.96
N TRP A 189 39.61 -23.56 -30.94
CA TRP A 189 38.61 -23.32 -29.89
C TRP A 189 37.51 -24.39 -29.83
N ASP A 190 37.08 -24.86 -30.99
CA ASP A 190 36.05 -25.88 -31.19
C ASP A 190 36.58 -27.33 -31.21
N GLY A 191 37.91 -27.52 -31.07
CA GLY A 191 38.55 -28.84 -31.15
C GLY A 191 38.47 -29.49 -32.53
N LYS A 192 38.16 -28.73 -33.59
CA LYS A 192 38.01 -29.23 -34.97
C LYS A 192 39.23 -28.98 -35.86
N GLY A 193 40.32 -28.42 -35.33
CA GLY A 193 41.54 -28.14 -36.08
C GLY A 193 41.27 -27.31 -37.32
N LEU A 194 41.66 -27.82 -38.49
CA LEU A 194 41.44 -27.20 -39.80
C LEU A 194 40.25 -27.81 -40.57
N SER A 195 39.40 -28.61 -39.92
CA SER A 195 38.23 -29.20 -40.58
C SER A 195 37.35 -28.14 -41.25
N GLN A 196 36.71 -28.50 -42.37
CA GLN A 196 35.88 -27.59 -43.18
C GLN A 196 34.62 -27.11 -42.43
N ASP A 197 34.14 -27.89 -41.46
CA ASP A 197 33.02 -27.55 -40.57
C ASP A 197 33.48 -26.88 -39.25
N GLY A 198 34.77 -26.57 -39.14
CA GLY A 198 35.35 -25.81 -38.04
C GLY A 198 35.13 -24.30 -38.19
N GLY A 199 34.91 -23.63 -37.07
CA GLY A 199 34.58 -22.21 -37.00
C GLY A 199 35.69 -21.32 -36.43
N PHE A 200 36.82 -21.91 -36.03
CA PHE A 200 37.94 -21.21 -35.37
C PHE A 200 39.28 -21.67 -35.96
N TRP A 201 40.24 -20.75 -36.04
CA TRP A 201 41.60 -21.08 -36.48
C TRP A 201 42.40 -21.75 -35.34
N PRO A 202 43.29 -22.71 -35.66
CA PRO A 202 44.28 -23.21 -34.71
C PRO A 202 45.19 -22.07 -34.21
N PRO A 203 45.44 -21.97 -32.88
CA PRO A 203 46.35 -20.98 -32.36
C PRO A 203 47.82 -21.39 -32.54
N ARG A 204 48.72 -20.41 -32.53
CA ARG A 204 50.13 -20.60 -32.20
C ARG A 204 50.37 -20.34 -30.72
N GLN A 205 51.28 -21.09 -30.13
CA GLN A 205 51.78 -20.85 -28.78
C GLN A 205 52.54 -19.52 -28.69
N LEU A 206 52.18 -18.66 -27.73
CA LEU A 206 52.91 -17.43 -27.42
C LEU A 206 54.29 -17.71 -26.79
N SER A 207 55.31 -16.94 -27.16
CA SER A 207 56.57 -16.88 -26.43
C SER A 207 56.43 -16.07 -25.14
N VAL A 208 57.41 -16.17 -24.23
CA VAL A 208 57.42 -15.37 -22.99
C VAL A 208 57.48 -13.87 -23.29
N GLU A 209 58.24 -13.48 -24.30
CA GLU A 209 58.35 -12.09 -24.76
C GLU A 209 57.02 -11.59 -25.32
N GLU A 210 56.30 -12.42 -26.07
CA GLU A 210 54.98 -12.08 -26.61
C GLU A 210 53.94 -11.95 -25.49
N ILE A 211 54.00 -12.78 -24.44
CA ILE A 211 53.17 -12.64 -23.24
C ILE A 211 53.40 -11.27 -22.58
N GLN A 212 54.66 -10.84 -22.44
CA GLN A 212 54.99 -9.50 -21.93
C GLN A 212 54.50 -8.39 -22.87
N GLY A 213 54.55 -8.62 -24.18
CA GLY A 213 53.95 -7.74 -25.19
C GLY A 213 52.45 -7.54 -24.98
N VAL A 214 51.71 -8.62 -24.69
CA VAL A 214 50.28 -8.56 -24.35
C VAL A 214 50.07 -7.78 -23.05
N VAL A 215 50.85 -8.03 -21.99
CA VAL A 215 50.78 -7.28 -20.72
C VAL A 215 50.97 -5.78 -20.95
N LYS A 216 51.97 -5.40 -21.75
CA LYS A 216 52.21 -4.02 -22.14
C LYS A 216 51.04 -3.43 -22.94
N ALA A 217 50.44 -4.20 -23.85
CA ALA A 217 49.29 -3.76 -24.63
C ALA A 217 48.08 -3.44 -23.73
N PHE A 218 47.79 -4.26 -22.71
CA PHE A 218 46.75 -3.95 -21.72
C PHE A 218 47.01 -2.64 -20.98
N ALA A 219 48.25 -2.39 -20.54
CA ALA A 219 48.63 -1.14 -19.89
C ALA A 219 48.44 0.07 -20.83
N GLU A 220 48.89 -0.06 -22.07
CA GLU A 220 48.79 0.99 -23.08
C GLU A 220 47.34 1.29 -23.50
N SER A 221 46.48 0.28 -23.57
CA SER A 221 45.04 0.48 -23.76
C SER A 221 44.38 1.13 -22.54
N ALA A 222 44.80 0.77 -21.32
CA ALA A 222 44.29 1.40 -20.10
C ALA A 222 44.64 2.89 -20.02
N ARG A 223 45.88 3.27 -20.37
CA ARG A 223 46.30 4.68 -20.50
C ARG A 223 45.39 5.45 -21.46
N ARG A 224 45.13 4.88 -22.65
CA ARG A 224 44.24 5.48 -23.66
C ARG A 224 42.79 5.58 -23.18
N ALA A 225 42.30 4.60 -22.44
CA ALA A 225 40.95 4.64 -21.86
C ALA A 225 40.80 5.79 -20.86
N VAL A 226 41.81 6.01 -20.01
CA VAL A 226 41.85 7.15 -19.08
C VAL A 226 41.85 8.47 -19.84
N GLU A 227 42.67 8.60 -20.89
CA GLU A 227 42.72 9.79 -21.75
C GLU A 227 41.39 10.06 -22.46
N ALA A 228 40.66 9.00 -22.83
CA ALA A 228 39.33 9.10 -23.41
C ALA A 228 38.24 9.48 -22.39
N GLY A 229 38.55 9.55 -21.08
CA GLY A 229 37.60 9.95 -20.04
C GLY A 229 36.74 8.81 -19.47
N ILE A 230 37.12 7.56 -19.71
CA ILE A 230 36.47 6.37 -19.12
C ILE A 230 36.52 6.43 -17.59
N ASP A 231 35.44 6.03 -16.93
CA ASP A 231 35.30 6.05 -15.47
C ASP A 231 35.68 4.73 -14.81
N VAL A 232 35.49 3.60 -15.50
CA VAL A 232 35.75 2.24 -15.00
C VAL A 232 36.42 1.38 -16.06
N ILE A 233 37.49 0.67 -15.70
CA ILE A 233 38.10 -0.35 -16.57
C ILE A 233 37.74 -1.73 -16.03
N GLU A 234 37.32 -2.64 -16.91
CA GLU A 234 37.19 -4.06 -16.62
C GLU A 234 38.23 -4.88 -17.42
N ILE A 235 38.97 -5.75 -16.75
CA ILE A 235 39.86 -6.71 -17.40
C ILE A 235 39.06 -7.98 -17.71
N HIS A 236 39.08 -8.43 -18.96
CA HIS A 236 38.37 -9.65 -19.36
C HIS A 236 39.24 -10.92 -19.24
N ALA A 237 38.96 -11.71 -18.21
CA ALA A 237 39.60 -13.00 -17.94
C ALA A 237 38.58 -14.17 -17.92
N ALA A 238 37.51 -14.06 -18.71
CA ALA A 238 36.43 -15.04 -18.77
C ALA A 238 36.24 -15.65 -20.17
N HIS A 239 35.28 -16.56 -20.29
CA HIS A 239 34.68 -17.05 -21.54
C HIS A 239 35.65 -17.56 -22.61
N GLY A 240 36.79 -18.06 -22.16
CA GLY A 240 37.83 -18.60 -23.04
C GLY A 240 38.61 -17.53 -23.80
N TYR A 241 38.61 -16.28 -23.35
CA TYR A 241 39.56 -15.26 -23.80
C TYR A 241 40.97 -15.59 -23.33
N LEU A 242 41.99 -14.94 -23.89
CA LEU A 242 43.40 -15.31 -23.72
C LEU A 242 43.79 -15.46 -22.25
N ILE A 243 43.43 -14.50 -21.39
CA ILE A 243 43.76 -14.60 -19.95
C ILE A 243 43.09 -15.84 -19.33
N HIS A 244 41.81 -16.12 -19.62
CA HIS A 244 41.14 -17.34 -19.15
C HIS A 244 41.83 -18.61 -19.66
N GLN A 245 42.32 -18.59 -20.90
CA GLN A 245 43.06 -19.73 -21.47
C GLN A 245 44.33 -20.03 -20.66
N PHE A 246 45.02 -19.01 -20.14
CA PHE A 246 46.17 -19.19 -19.23
C PHE A 246 45.76 -19.71 -17.85
N LEU A 247 44.60 -19.31 -17.32
CA LEU A 247 44.10 -19.77 -16.02
C LEU A 247 43.80 -21.28 -16.02
N SER A 248 43.20 -21.79 -17.09
CA SER A 248 42.72 -23.17 -17.18
C SER A 248 43.86 -24.18 -17.42
N PRO A 249 43.93 -25.27 -16.63
CA PRO A 249 44.88 -26.36 -16.89
C PRO A 249 44.54 -27.17 -18.16
N ILE A 250 43.31 -27.05 -18.68
CA ILE A 250 42.88 -27.71 -19.91
C ILE A 250 43.46 -27.04 -21.14
N THR A 251 43.63 -25.72 -21.11
CA THR A 251 44.16 -24.98 -22.27
C THR A 251 45.61 -24.54 -22.07
N ASN A 252 46.11 -24.52 -20.85
CA ASN A 252 47.48 -24.14 -20.55
C ASN A 252 48.25 -25.27 -19.87
N ARG A 253 48.99 -26.01 -20.70
CA ARG A 253 49.88 -27.10 -20.27
C ARG A 253 51.35 -26.74 -20.45
N ARG A 254 51.67 -25.44 -20.43
CA ARG A 254 53.05 -24.96 -20.54
C ARG A 254 53.89 -25.49 -19.39
N THR A 255 55.17 -25.70 -19.66
CA THR A 255 56.17 -26.14 -18.67
C THR A 255 57.08 -25.00 -18.19
N ASP A 256 56.89 -23.79 -18.72
CA ASP A 256 57.60 -22.59 -18.28
C ASP A 256 56.86 -21.89 -17.12
N GLN A 257 57.30 -20.67 -16.77
CA GLN A 257 56.79 -19.89 -15.65
C GLN A 257 55.31 -19.46 -15.76
N TYR A 258 54.64 -19.74 -16.89
CA TYR A 258 53.24 -19.41 -17.11
C TYR A 258 52.31 -20.63 -17.09
N GLY A 259 52.82 -21.85 -16.87
CA GLY A 259 52.00 -23.06 -16.75
C GLY A 259 52.33 -23.90 -15.52
N GLY A 260 51.67 -25.05 -15.38
CA GLY A 260 51.86 -25.93 -14.23
C GLY A 260 51.02 -25.50 -13.02
N SER A 261 51.60 -24.84 -12.01
CA SER A 261 50.91 -24.51 -10.75
C SER A 261 49.85 -23.41 -10.88
N PHE A 262 49.01 -23.23 -9.85
CA PHE A 262 48.04 -22.13 -9.79
C PHE A 262 48.72 -20.75 -9.92
N GLU A 263 49.82 -20.54 -9.22
CA GLU A 263 50.58 -19.28 -9.22
C GLU A 263 51.14 -18.96 -10.60
N ASN A 264 51.64 -19.96 -11.32
CA ASN A 264 52.16 -19.77 -12.68
C ASN A 264 51.03 -19.51 -13.69
N ARG A 265 49.93 -20.27 -13.62
CA ARG A 265 48.77 -20.07 -14.51
C ARG A 265 48.08 -18.72 -14.30
N THR A 266 48.06 -18.22 -13.05
CA THR A 266 47.54 -16.88 -12.71
C THR A 266 48.52 -15.74 -12.94
N ARG A 267 49.80 -16.04 -13.21
CA ARG A 267 50.88 -15.04 -13.33
C ARG A 267 50.58 -13.96 -14.35
N MET A 268 50.16 -14.34 -15.56
CA MET A 268 49.84 -13.39 -16.62
C MET A 268 48.72 -12.42 -16.18
N LEU A 269 47.66 -12.93 -15.53
CA LEU A 269 46.58 -12.09 -15.02
C LEU A 269 47.10 -11.09 -13.96
N VAL A 270 47.93 -11.55 -13.03
CA VAL A 270 48.52 -10.68 -11.99
C VAL A 270 49.41 -9.60 -12.61
N GLU A 271 50.21 -9.95 -13.61
CA GLU A 271 51.04 -9.01 -14.37
C GLU A 271 50.18 -7.97 -15.10
N VAL A 272 49.10 -8.40 -15.76
CA VAL A 272 48.13 -7.50 -16.41
C VAL A 272 47.46 -6.56 -15.40
N ILE A 273 46.96 -7.07 -14.27
CA ILE A 273 46.31 -6.24 -13.24
C ILE A 273 47.28 -5.16 -12.74
N LYS A 274 48.53 -5.54 -12.42
CA LYS A 274 49.55 -4.59 -11.96
C LYS A 274 49.88 -3.55 -13.02
N ALA A 275 50.01 -3.97 -14.28
CA ALA A 275 50.36 -3.09 -15.38
C ALA A 275 49.21 -2.09 -15.68
N VAL A 276 47.95 -2.54 -15.69
CA VAL A 276 46.77 -1.68 -15.82
C VAL A 276 46.65 -0.73 -14.63
N ARG A 277 46.79 -1.24 -13.40
CA ARG A 277 46.69 -0.43 -12.18
C ARG A 277 47.75 0.67 -12.11
N ALA A 278 48.92 0.46 -12.72
CA ALA A 278 49.97 1.48 -12.82
C ALA A 278 49.65 2.61 -13.82
N GLN A 279 48.71 2.41 -14.74
CA GLN A 279 48.33 3.40 -15.78
C GLN A 279 47.06 4.18 -15.45
N ILE A 280 46.28 3.73 -14.47
CA ILE A 280 45.02 4.38 -14.07
C ILE A 280 45.17 5.15 -12.76
N PRO A 281 44.37 6.23 -12.55
CA PRO A 281 44.36 6.95 -11.28
C PRO A 281 44.11 6.04 -10.08
N GLN A 282 44.72 6.37 -8.94
CA GLN A 282 44.59 5.56 -7.72
C GLN A 282 43.13 5.48 -7.25
N ASP A 283 42.31 6.48 -7.51
CA ASP A 283 40.90 6.53 -7.12
C ASP A 283 39.94 5.98 -8.19
N MET A 284 40.45 5.53 -9.35
CA MET A 284 39.63 4.94 -10.42
C MET A 284 39.29 3.46 -10.13
N PRO A 285 38.01 3.04 -10.23
CA PRO A 285 37.63 1.64 -10.09
C PRO A 285 38.24 0.72 -11.16
N LEU A 286 38.74 -0.45 -10.75
CA LEU A 286 39.16 -1.53 -11.65
C LEU A 286 38.37 -2.79 -11.34
N PHE A 287 37.69 -3.31 -12.37
CA PHE A 287 36.90 -4.51 -12.30
C PHE A 287 37.66 -5.67 -12.97
N LEU A 288 37.35 -6.88 -12.55
CA LEU A 288 37.82 -8.11 -13.19
C LEU A 288 36.62 -8.99 -13.48
N ARG A 289 36.53 -9.48 -14.71
CA ARG A 289 35.53 -10.50 -15.08
C ARG A 289 36.18 -11.85 -15.27
N VAL A 290 35.64 -12.87 -14.62
CA VAL A 290 36.15 -14.26 -14.70
C VAL A 290 35.04 -15.25 -15.09
N SER A 291 35.47 -16.36 -15.68
CA SER A 291 34.64 -17.57 -15.67
C SER A 291 34.94 -18.29 -14.36
N SER A 292 34.00 -18.21 -13.43
CA SER A 292 34.16 -18.74 -12.07
C SER A 292 34.30 -20.26 -12.05
N THR A 293 33.77 -20.93 -13.07
CA THR A 293 34.03 -22.33 -13.42
C THR A 293 33.96 -22.44 -14.94
N GLU A 294 34.73 -23.36 -15.53
CA GLU A 294 34.61 -23.73 -16.94
C GLU A 294 33.70 -24.93 -17.21
N TRP A 295 33.09 -25.51 -16.16
CA TRP A 295 32.16 -26.65 -16.23
C TRP A 295 32.77 -27.90 -16.87
N MET A 296 34.05 -28.16 -16.61
CA MET A 296 34.80 -29.29 -17.15
C MET A 296 35.10 -30.37 -16.12
N GLU A 297 34.85 -30.13 -14.84
CA GLU A 297 35.13 -30.99 -13.68
C GLU A 297 34.58 -32.41 -13.89
N GLU A 298 33.39 -32.52 -14.49
CA GLU A 298 32.74 -33.81 -14.74
C GLU A 298 33.06 -34.46 -16.09
N THR A 299 33.88 -33.82 -16.90
CA THR A 299 34.30 -34.37 -18.19
C THR A 299 35.54 -35.25 -18.03
N ASP A 300 35.71 -36.24 -18.91
CA ASP A 300 36.90 -37.10 -18.88
C ASP A 300 38.19 -36.29 -19.01
N LEU A 301 38.16 -35.22 -19.83
CA LEU A 301 39.30 -34.33 -20.03
C LEU A 301 39.63 -33.52 -18.78
N GLY A 302 38.61 -33.00 -18.08
CA GLY A 302 38.81 -32.27 -16.82
C GLY A 302 39.25 -33.20 -15.68
N LYS A 303 38.81 -34.46 -15.66
CA LYS A 303 39.31 -35.47 -14.71
C LYS A 303 40.77 -35.82 -14.96
N GLN A 304 41.20 -35.81 -16.23
CA GLN A 304 42.59 -36.10 -16.61
C GLN A 304 43.54 -34.91 -16.38
N LEU A 305 43.15 -33.69 -16.77
CA LEU A 305 44.02 -32.52 -16.78
C LEU A 305 43.76 -31.52 -15.64
N GLY A 306 42.66 -31.68 -14.89
CA GLY A 306 42.12 -30.67 -14.00
C GLY A 306 41.16 -29.70 -14.73
N SER A 307 40.53 -28.81 -13.96
CA SER A 307 39.61 -27.77 -14.46
C SER A 307 39.82 -26.48 -13.68
N TRP A 308 39.51 -25.33 -14.28
CA TRP A 308 39.28 -24.10 -13.53
C TRP A 308 37.88 -24.11 -12.93
N ASP A 309 37.80 -24.29 -11.61
CA ASP A 309 36.57 -24.44 -10.83
C ASP A 309 36.33 -23.24 -9.88
N VAL A 310 35.22 -23.31 -9.14
CA VAL A 310 34.83 -22.26 -8.17
C VAL A 310 35.88 -22.11 -7.06
N GLU A 311 36.54 -23.19 -6.64
CA GLU A 311 37.59 -23.12 -5.62
C GLU A 311 38.82 -22.34 -6.09
N ASN A 312 39.25 -22.56 -7.33
CA ASN A 312 40.32 -21.78 -7.96
C ASN A 312 39.93 -20.30 -8.05
N THR A 313 38.67 -20.01 -8.38
CA THR A 313 38.15 -18.63 -8.39
C THR A 313 38.15 -18.01 -7.00
N MET A 314 37.77 -18.74 -5.95
CA MET A 314 37.86 -18.26 -4.57
C MET A 314 39.31 -18.01 -4.12
N LYS A 315 40.26 -18.87 -4.54
CA LYS A 315 41.70 -18.64 -4.32
C LYS A 315 42.17 -17.35 -4.98
N LEU A 316 41.77 -17.12 -6.23
CA LEU A 316 42.08 -15.89 -6.96
C LEU A 316 41.45 -14.66 -6.30
N ALA A 317 40.16 -14.73 -5.95
CA ALA A 317 39.39 -13.63 -5.35
C ALA A 317 40.05 -13.07 -4.08
N ARG A 318 40.68 -13.91 -3.25
CA ARG A 318 41.43 -13.46 -2.06
C ARG A 318 42.63 -12.57 -2.37
N LEU A 319 43.24 -12.73 -3.54
CA LEU A 319 44.41 -11.94 -3.97
C LEU A 319 44.01 -10.58 -4.55
N LEU A 320 42.79 -10.47 -5.09
CA LEU A 320 42.33 -9.33 -5.89
C LEU A 320 42.34 -7.98 -5.14
N PRO A 321 41.86 -7.86 -3.88
CA PRO A 321 41.92 -6.59 -3.15
C PRO A 321 43.34 -6.05 -3.01
N GLY A 322 44.31 -6.93 -2.72
CA GLY A 322 45.72 -6.55 -2.57
C GLY A 322 46.38 -6.12 -3.87
N LEU A 323 45.85 -6.56 -5.02
CA LEU A 323 46.25 -6.12 -6.34
C LEU A 323 45.52 -4.84 -6.79
N GLY A 324 44.58 -4.36 -5.97
CA GLY A 324 43.78 -3.17 -6.25
C GLY A 324 42.61 -3.42 -7.19
N VAL A 325 42.05 -4.62 -7.27
CA VAL A 325 40.76 -4.85 -7.96
C VAL A 325 39.63 -4.59 -6.97
N ASP A 326 38.60 -3.86 -7.42
CA ASP A 326 37.52 -3.36 -6.57
C ASP A 326 36.25 -4.19 -6.68
N LEU A 327 36.01 -4.80 -7.84
CA LEU A 327 34.85 -5.62 -8.12
C LEU A 327 35.21 -6.84 -8.96
N LEU A 328 34.63 -7.99 -8.63
CA LEU A 328 34.70 -9.22 -9.41
C LEU A 328 33.34 -9.54 -10.04
N ASP A 329 33.25 -9.47 -11.36
CA ASP A 329 32.09 -9.93 -12.14
C ASP A 329 32.17 -11.46 -12.31
N ALA A 330 31.29 -12.17 -11.60
CA ALA A 330 31.26 -13.62 -11.55
C ALA A 330 30.40 -14.20 -12.67
N SER A 331 31.05 -14.61 -13.77
CA SER A 331 30.41 -15.36 -14.86
C SER A 331 30.89 -16.82 -14.88
N SER A 332 30.62 -17.58 -15.95
CA SER A 332 31.11 -18.97 -16.09
C SER A 332 31.18 -19.46 -17.54
N GLY A 333 31.86 -20.59 -17.76
CA GLY A 333 31.93 -21.32 -19.03
C GLY A 333 32.71 -20.62 -20.13
N GLY A 334 32.55 -21.11 -21.36
CA GLY A 334 33.04 -20.53 -22.61
C GLY A 334 34.48 -20.90 -22.98
N ASN A 335 35.16 -21.76 -22.21
CA ASN A 335 36.50 -22.21 -22.59
C ASN A 335 36.43 -23.34 -23.61
N HIS A 336 35.77 -24.46 -23.31
CA HIS A 336 35.90 -25.68 -24.11
C HIS A 336 34.54 -26.21 -24.58
N PRO A 337 34.41 -26.77 -25.81
CA PRO A 337 33.12 -27.24 -26.35
C PRO A 337 32.52 -28.44 -25.60
N ARG A 338 33.33 -29.18 -24.83
CA ARG A 338 32.87 -30.31 -24.00
C ARG A 338 32.32 -29.91 -22.62
N GLN A 339 32.30 -28.62 -22.29
CA GLN A 339 31.78 -28.12 -21.01
C GLN A 339 30.34 -28.61 -20.77
N ARG A 340 30.02 -29.01 -19.54
CA ARG A 340 28.72 -29.53 -19.14
C ARG A 340 27.94 -28.49 -18.33
N ILE A 341 27.32 -27.55 -19.04
CA ILE A 341 26.50 -26.50 -18.42
C ILE A 341 25.04 -26.95 -18.38
N ASN A 342 24.45 -27.05 -17.19
CA ASN A 342 23.02 -27.35 -17.06
C ASN A 342 22.18 -26.07 -17.02
N MET A 343 22.09 -25.36 -18.14
CA MET A 343 21.41 -24.07 -18.27
C MET A 343 19.89 -24.14 -18.01
N PHE A 344 19.27 -25.31 -18.15
CA PHE A 344 17.82 -25.49 -18.02
C PHE A 344 17.36 -25.87 -16.60
N SER A 345 18.29 -26.27 -15.72
CA SER A 345 17.97 -26.71 -14.35
C SER A 345 17.99 -25.61 -13.28
N SER A 346 18.52 -24.41 -13.57
CA SER A 346 18.35 -23.25 -12.67
C SER A 346 18.63 -21.93 -13.39
N LYS A 347 17.75 -20.94 -13.19
CA LYS A 347 17.99 -19.53 -13.59
C LYS A 347 19.11 -18.89 -12.75
N ASP A 348 19.50 -19.51 -11.64
CA ASP A 348 20.35 -18.92 -10.59
C ASP A 348 21.78 -19.45 -10.52
N TYR A 349 22.25 -20.21 -11.52
CA TYR A 349 23.55 -20.89 -11.39
C TYR A 349 24.74 -19.93 -11.23
N GLN A 350 24.71 -18.76 -11.88
CA GLN A 350 25.77 -17.74 -11.72
C GLN A 350 25.58 -16.89 -10.45
N THR A 351 24.34 -16.56 -10.08
CA THR A 351 24.03 -15.81 -8.85
C THR A 351 24.38 -16.63 -7.60
N LYS A 352 24.18 -17.95 -7.62
CA LYS A 352 24.64 -18.87 -6.56
C LYS A 352 26.16 -18.87 -6.41
N ILE A 353 26.91 -18.87 -7.52
CA ILE A 353 28.38 -18.80 -7.47
C ILE A 353 28.84 -17.43 -6.95
N ALA A 354 28.21 -16.33 -7.40
CA ALA A 354 28.47 -14.99 -6.88
C ALA A 354 28.26 -14.93 -5.36
N HIS A 355 27.15 -15.51 -4.87
CA HIS A 355 26.84 -15.58 -3.45
C HIS A 355 27.92 -16.35 -2.66
N GLN A 356 28.36 -17.52 -3.14
CA GLN A 356 29.43 -18.29 -2.50
C GLN A 356 30.73 -17.50 -2.38
N ILE A 357 31.13 -16.81 -3.46
CA ILE A 357 32.34 -15.97 -3.44
C ILE A 357 32.16 -14.82 -2.45
N ARG A 358 30.99 -14.16 -2.46
CA ARG A 358 30.69 -13.04 -1.57
C ARG A 358 30.73 -13.44 -0.09
N GLN A 359 30.11 -14.56 0.26
CA GLN A 359 30.15 -15.11 1.62
C GLN A 359 31.59 -15.38 2.07
N MET A 360 32.40 -15.97 1.19
CA MET A 360 33.81 -16.21 1.46
C MET A 360 34.58 -14.90 1.69
N MET A 361 34.38 -13.88 0.85
CA MET A 361 35.04 -12.58 1.03
C MET A 361 34.64 -11.91 2.35
N LYS A 362 33.36 -11.96 2.71
CA LYS A 362 32.83 -11.43 3.98
C LYS A 362 33.41 -12.16 5.18
N ALA A 363 33.43 -13.49 5.16
CA ALA A 363 33.98 -14.32 6.24
C ALA A 363 35.48 -14.05 6.50
N ASN A 364 36.22 -13.66 5.46
CA ASN A 364 37.65 -13.30 5.55
C ASN A 364 37.89 -11.79 5.73
N ASN A 365 36.83 -10.98 5.89
CA ASN A 365 36.89 -9.51 6.02
C ASN A 365 37.66 -8.83 4.88
N LEU A 366 37.51 -9.33 3.64
CA LEU A 366 38.15 -8.81 2.46
C LEU A 366 37.22 -7.88 1.70
N LYS A 367 37.73 -6.70 1.31
CA LYS A 367 36.97 -5.66 0.61
C LYS A 367 37.04 -5.87 -0.91
N LEU A 368 36.21 -6.78 -1.41
CA LEU A 368 35.96 -6.99 -2.84
C LEU A 368 34.45 -7.01 -3.07
N LEU A 369 33.95 -6.15 -3.94
CA LEU A 369 32.55 -6.18 -4.34
C LEU A 369 32.31 -7.31 -5.34
N ILE A 370 31.15 -7.92 -5.29
CA ILE A 370 30.78 -9.02 -6.19
C ILE A 370 29.65 -8.58 -7.11
N GLY A 371 29.86 -8.74 -8.42
CA GLY A 371 28.83 -8.58 -9.43
C GLY A 371 28.25 -9.93 -9.84
N ALA A 372 26.93 -9.99 -9.99
CA ALA A 372 26.25 -11.16 -10.57
C ALA A 372 25.74 -10.86 -11.97
N VAL A 373 25.90 -11.82 -12.87
CA VAL A 373 25.43 -11.77 -14.27
C VAL A 373 24.72 -13.06 -14.62
N GLY A 374 23.84 -13.02 -15.63
CA GLY A 374 23.23 -14.22 -16.23
C GLY A 374 21.72 -14.33 -15.99
N LEU A 375 20.96 -14.30 -17.09
CA LEU A 375 19.50 -14.51 -17.14
C LEU A 375 18.68 -13.68 -16.13
N ILE A 376 19.15 -12.48 -15.79
CA ILE A 376 18.41 -11.49 -15.00
C ILE A 376 17.43 -10.79 -15.95
N THR A 377 16.16 -11.15 -15.88
CA THR A 377 15.11 -10.59 -16.77
C THR A 377 13.99 -9.90 -16.02
N GLU A 378 13.66 -10.36 -14.81
CA GLU A 378 12.54 -9.87 -14.01
C GLU A 378 12.97 -8.86 -12.94
N ALA A 379 12.06 -7.98 -12.54
CA ALA A 379 12.31 -6.88 -11.60
C ALA A 379 12.56 -7.38 -10.18
N GLU A 380 11.77 -8.36 -9.75
CA GLU A 380 11.84 -9.00 -8.44
C GLU A 380 13.14 -9.80 -8.32
N GLN A 381 13.52 -10.55 -9.37
CA GLN A 381 14.80 -11.24 -9.43
C GLN A 381 15.98 -10.27 -9.29
N ALA A 382 15.93 -9.14 -9.99
CA ALA A 382 16.95 -8.10 -9.93
C ALA A 382 17.08 -7.51 -8.51
N ARG A 383 15.95 -7.24 -7.84
CA ARG A 383 15.90 -6.79 -6.45
C ARG A 383 16.53 -7.82 -5.51
N ASP A 384 16.04 -9.05 -5.55
CA ASP A 384 16.36 -10.11 -4.60
C ASP A 384 17.84 -10.54 -4.63
N ILE A 385 18.55 -10.29 -5.75
CA ILE A 385 19.99 -10.55 -5.85
C ILE A 385 20.80 -9.61 -4.95
N VAL A 386 20.35 -8.36 -4.74
CA VAL A 386 21.12 -7.31 -4.06
C VAL A 386 20.50 -6.82 -2.76
N ASP A 387 19.24 -7.15 -2.47
CA ASP A 387 18.57 -6.73 -1.24
C ASP A 387 19.05 -7.51 -0.01
N ASP A 388 19.21 -6.79 1.09
CA ASP A 388 19.50 -7.32 2.43
C ASP A 388 18.28 -7.25 3.37
N LYS A 389 17.20 -6.62 2.90
CA LYS A 389 15.90 -6.53 3.56
C LYS A 389 15.05 -7.71 3.08
N GLY A 390 14.85 -8.71 3.94
CA GLY A 390 14.00 -9.85 3.60
C GLY A 390 12.60 -9.38 3.22
N SER A 391 12.12 -9.79 2.04
CA SER A 391 10.75 -9.51 1.61
C SER A 391 9.90 -10.79 1.69
N ASP A 392 9.13 -10.94 2.78
CA ASP A 392 7.98 -11.85 2.85
C ASP A 392 6.82 -11.28 2.01
N LYS A 393 7.01 -11.17 0.69
CA LYS A 393 5.98 -10.71 -0.26
C LYS A 393 5.84 -11.62 -1.48
N SER A 394 6.17 -12.90 -1.37
CA SER A 394 5.69 -13.91 -2.33
C SER A 394 4.62 -14.78 -1.69
N ILE A 395 3.38 -14.32 -1.73
CA ILE A 395 2.22 -15.20 -1.58
C ILE A 395 2.23 -16.11 -2.82
N GLY A 396 2.60 -17.39 -2.63
CA GLY A 396 2.55 -18.38 -3.71
C GLY A 396 3.25 -19.70 -3.44
N GLU A 397 4.34 -19.73 -2.66
CA GLU A 397 5.11 -20.98 -2.43
C GLU A 397 5.53 -21.22 -0.96
N GLU A 398 4.97 -20.47 -0.01
CA GLU A 398 5.24 -20.62 1.44
C GLU A 398 4.28 -21.57 2.17
N ALA A 399 3.76 -22.59 1.48
CA ALA A 399 3.10 -23.71 2.16
C ALA A 399 4.08 -24.82 2.57
N ASN A 400 5.34 -24.81 2.11
CA ASN A 400 6.28 -25.93 2.32
C ASN A 400 7.57 -25.59 3.08
N ALA A 401 7.80 -24.34 3.49
CA ALA A 401 9.04 -23.93 4.17
C ALA A 401 8.88 -23.67 5.69
N ALA A 402 7.74 -24.02 6.28
CA ALA A 402 7.42 -23.78 7.69
C ALA A 402 8.11 -24.74 8.69
N ASN A 403 9.34 -25.20 8.42
CA ASN A 403 10.07 -26.12 9.30
C ASN A 403 11.49 -25.68 9.73
N GLU A 404 11.95 -24.48 9.38
CA GLU A 404 13.25 -23.99 9.86
C GLU A 404 13.12 -22.62 10.56
N MET A 405 12.41 -22.60 11.69
CA MET A 405 12.57 -21.54 12.70
C MET A 405 13.61 -21.96 13.73
N THR A 406 14.74 -21.26 13.79
CA THR A 406 15.41 -20.81 15.03
C THR A 406 16.64 -19.97 14.67
N ASP A 407 16.45 -18.67 14.45
CA ASP A 407 17.31 -17.64 15.04
C ASP A 407 16.75 -16.24 14.76
N ALA A 408 16.44 -15.53 15.84
CA ALA A 408 15.99 -14.15 15.83
C ALA A 408 17.17 -13.22 15.50
N LYS A 409 17.35 -12.92 14.20
CA LYS A 409 18.03 -11.77 13.55
C LYS A 409 18.57 -12.23 12.18
N GLY A 410 17.77 -12.17 11.12
CA GLY A 410 18.29 -12.58 9.81
C GLY A 410 17.42 -12.14 8.64
N GLY A 411 17.68 -10.93 8.12
CA GLY A 411 17.33 -10.65 6.72
C GLY A 411 18.10 -11.63 5.80
N LYS A 412 17.48 -12.03 4.68
CA LYS A 412 18.14 -12.84 3.66
C LYS A 412 19.42 -12.12 3.20
N GLU A 413 20.57 -12.78 3.29
CA GLU A 413 21.84 -12.15 2.89
C GLU A 413 21.88 -11.96 1.36
N PRO A 414 22.27 -10.77 0.85
CA PRO A 414 22.31 -10.51 -0.59
C PRO A 414 23.29 -11.44 -1.31
N MET A 415 22.94 -11.84 -2.53
CA MET A 415 23.75 -12.70 -3.38
C MET A 415 24.93 -11.95 -4.02
N ALA A 416 24.74 -10.68 -4.36
CA ALA A 416 25.75 -9.81 -4.96
C ALA A 416 25.58 -8.36 -4.50
N ASP A 417 26.59 -7.53 -4.76
CA ASP A 417 26.55 -6.11 -4.44
C ASP A 417 25.98 -5.27 -5.59
N VAL A 418 26.07 -5.77 -6.83
CA VAL A 418 25.49 -5.19 -8.06
C VAL A 418 25.04 -6.27 -9.03
N ILE A 419 24.12 -5.92 -9.92
CA ILE A 419 23.74 -6.78 -11.05
C ILE A 419 24.31 -6.26 -12.36
N LEU A 420 24.74 -7.18 -13.21
CA LEU A 420 25.16 -6.92 -14.58
C LEU A 420 24.15 -7.57 -15.53
N VAL A 421 23.48 -6.74 -16.33
CA VAL A 421 22.42 -7.17 -17.24
C VAL A 421 22.93 -7.06 -18.68
N ALA A 422 22.77 -8.14 -19.44
CA ALA A 422 23.27 -8.25 -20.80
C ALA A 422 22.11 -8.17 -21.81
N ARG A 423 21.72 -9.32 -22.39
CA ARG A 423 20.74 -9.41 -23.50
C ARG A 423 19.40 -8.75 -23.22
N GLN A 424 19.01 -8.62 -21.95
CA GLN A 424 17.76 -7.96 -21.59
C GLN A 424 17.77 -6.48 -21.98
N PHE A 425 18.90 -5.76 -21.85
CA PHE A 425 19.01 -4.38 -22.35
C PHE A 425 18.91 -4.28 -23.87
N MET A 426 19.33 -5.31 -24.62
CA MET A 426 19.15 -5.33 -26.08
C MET A 426 17.68 -5.54 -26.49
N ARG A 427 16.87 -6.18 -25.63
CA ARG A 427 15.43 -6.37 -25.86
C ARG A 427 14.62 -5.17 -25.39
N GLU A 428 14.96 -4.65 -24.21
CA GLU A 428 14.24 -3.61 -23.50
C GLU A 428 15.24 -2.55 -23.02
N PRO A 429 15.54 -1.52 -23.83
CA PRO A 429 16.52 -0.51 -23.43
C PRO A 429 16.07 0.33 -22.22
N GLU A 430 14.77 0.42 -21.96
CA GLU A 430 14.14 1.12 -20.81
C GLU A 430 14.00 0.27 -19.56
N TRP A 431 14.68 -0.89 -19.51
CA TRP A 431 14.50 -1.88 -18.47
C TRP A 431 14.63 -1.31 -17.04
N VAL A 432 15.54 -0.38 -16.78
CA VAL A 432 15.66 0.26 -15.45
C VAL A 432 14.40 1.04 -15.05
N LEU A 433 13.83 1.82 -15.97
CA LEU A 433 12.60 2.58 -15.72
C LEU A 433 11.42 1.63 -15.48
N LYS A 434 11.35 0.54 -16.25
CA LYS A 434 10.33 -0.50 -16.12
C LYS A 434 10.45 -1.27 -14.80
N VAL A 435 11.67 -1.61 -14.38
CA VAL A 435 11.95 -2.24 -13.08
C VAL A 435 11.56 -1.31 -11.93
N GLY A 436 11.90 -0.01 -12.01
CA GLY A 436 11.49 0.98 -11.02
C GLY A 436 9.97 1.05 -10.90
N TRP A 437 9.28 1.16 -12.04
CA TRP A 437 7.82 1.15 -12.12
C TRP A 437 7.19 -0.13 -11.54
N LYS A 438 7.69 -1.32 -11.93
CA LYS A 438 7.21 -2.62 -11.43
C LYS A 438 7.40 -2.77 -9.92
N LEU A 439 8.49 -2.24 -9.37
CA LEU A 439 8.79 -2.31 -7.94
C LEU A 439 8.17 -1.15 -7.12
N GLY A 440 7.34 -0.30 -7.74
CA GLY A 440 6.72 0.85 -7.06
C GLY A 440 7.70 1.96 -6.68
N VAL A 441 8.89 2.00 -7.28
CA VAL A 441 9.93 3.00 -7.02
C VAL A 441 9.80 4.15 -8.01
N ASP A 442 9.49 5.34 -7.51
CA ASP A 442 9.43 6.57 -8.31
C ASP A 442 10.85 7.03 -8.68
N VAL A 443 11.38 6.50 -9.79
CA VAL A 443 12.69 6.87 -10.32
C VAL A 443 12.63 8.11 -11.20
N ALA A 444 13.73 8.85 -11.25
CA ALA A 444 13.97 9.97 -12.16
C ALA A 444 13.98 9.51 -13.62
N TRP A 445 13.38 10.32 -14.48
CA TRP A 445 13.32 10.10 -15.93
C TRP A 445 14.15 11.16 -16.64
N PRO A 446 14.61 10.89 -17.88
CA PRO A 446 15.15 11.94 -18.73
C PRO A 446 14.16 13.09 -18.84
N SER A 447 14.64 14.31 -18.69
CA SER A 447 13.82 15.53 -18.73
C SER A 447 12.99 15.62 -20.03
N GLN A 448 13.51 15.08 -21.13
CA GLN A 448 12.88 15.01 -22.44
C GLN A 448 11.72 14.00 -22.50
N PHE A 449 11.66 13.03 -21.60
CA PHE A 449 10.68 11.93 -21.58
C PHE A 449 9.63 12.08 -20.48
N LEU A 450 9.59 13.20 -19.76
CA LEU A 450 8.64 13.42 -18.66
C LEU A 450 7.17 13.35 -19.10
N ARG A 451 6.87 13.60 -20.38
CA ARG A 451 5.51 13.51 -20.95
C ARG A 451 5.05 12.07 -21.27
N VAL A 452 5.93 11.08 -21.18
CA VAL A 452 5.66 9.67 -21.52
C VAL A 452 6.01 8.71 -20.38
N ARG A 453 5.96 9.19 -19.13
CA ARG A 453 6.21 8.34 -17.96
C ARG A 453 5.17 7.22 -17.91
N PHE A 454 5.57 6.04 -17.44
CA PHE A 454 4.61 4.98 -17.14
C PHE A 454 3.60 5.53 -16.10
N PRO A 455 2.28 5.30 -16.29
CA PRO A 455 1.30 5.68 -15.28
C PRO A 455 1.64 4.98 -13.97
N LYS A 456 1.63 5.68 -12.83
CA LYS A 456 1.91 5.05 -11.54
C LYS A 456 0.93 3.88 -11.34
N LEU A 457 1.44 2.68 -11.04
CA LEU A 457 0.60 1.60 -10.56
C LEU A 457 0.05 2.05 -9.21
N PHE A 458 -1.24 2.36 -9.17
CA PHE A 458 -1.92 2.70 -7.94
C PHE A 458 -2.00 1.44 -7.06
N THR A 459 -1.51 1.51 -5.82
CA THR A 459 -1.65 0.45 -4.82
C THR A 459 -2.35 1.05 -3.61
N PRO A 460 -3.53 0.55 -3.21
CA PRO A 460 -4.26 1.06 -2.05
C PRO A 460 -3.53 0.71 -0.73
N ASP A 461 -3.70 1.53 0.30
CA ASP A 461 -3.12 1.31 1.63
C ASP A 461 -3.87 0.18 2.39
N ILE A 462 -5.19 0.10 2.21
CA ILE A 462 -6.07 -0.87 2.87
C ILE A 462 -6.96 -1.55 1.83
N VAL A 463 -7.18 -2.85 1.99
CA VAL A 463 -8.09 -3.63 1.15
C VAL A 463 -9.19 -4.25 2.01
N LEU A 464 -10.44 -3.97 1.66
CA LEU A 464 -11.63 -4.57 2.23
C LEU A 464 -12.36 -5.37 1.16
N ARG A 465 -12.85 -6.56 1.50
CA ARG A 465 -13.65 -7.39 0.62
C ARG A 465 -15.02 -7.59 1.22
N VAL A 466 -16.06 -7.20 0.51
CA VAL A 466 -17.44 -7.35 0.94
C VAL A 466 -18.03 -8.58 0.29
N SER A 467 -18.54 -9.49 1.12
CA SER A 467 -19.13 -10.76 0.71
C SER A 467 -20.41 -11.03 1.46
N VAL A 468 -21.30 -11.83 0.90
CA VAL A 468 -22.47 -12.37 1.61
C VAL A 468 -22.15 -13.80 2.02
N ASP A 469 -22.21 -14.07 3.32
CA ASP A 469 -21.97 -15.41 3.87
C ASP A 469 -22.82 -15.66 5.13
N THR A 470 -22.92 -16.92 5.56
CA THR A 470 -23.62 -17.29 6.79
C THR A 470 -22.68 -17.16 7.98
N VAL A 471 -23.03 -16.28 8.92
CA VAL A 471 -22.29 -16.09 10.18
C VAL A 471 -23.10 -16.63 11.36
N GLN A 472 -22.42 -17.21 12.35
CA GLN A 472 -23.03 -17.63 13.61
C GLN A 472 -23.14 -16.42 14.55
N LEU A 473 -24.36 -16.01 14.86
CA LEU A 473 -24.66 -14.93 15.80
C LEU A 473 -25.73 -15.42 16.78
N ASN A 474 -25.54 -15.18 18.08
CA ASN A 474 -26.47 -15.66 19.11
C ASN A 474 -26.77 -17.17 19.01
N CYS A 475 -25.77 -17.98 18.65
CA CYS A 475 -25.87 -19.42 18.41
C CYS A 475 -26.87 -19.81 17.30
N GLN A 476 -27.12 -18.91 16.36
CA GLN A 476 -28.00 -19.12 15.21
C GLN A 476 -27.28 -18.69 13.92
N PRO A 477 -27.40 -19.46 12.83
CA PRO A 477 -26.88 -19.05 11.53
C PRO A 477 -27.74 -17.92 10.98
N ARG A 478 -27.08 -16.87 10.48
CA ARG A 478 -27.72 -15.75 9.79
C ARG A 478 -26.96 -15.43 8.50
N LEU A 479 -27.67 -15.46 7.37
CA LEU A 479 -27.13 -14.96 6.10
C LEU A 479 -26.94 -13.44 6.22
N SER A 480 -25.71 -12.98 6.06
CA SER A 480 -25.35 -11.59 6.36
C SER A 480 -24.32 -11.05 5.38
N THR A 481 -24.32 -9.73 5.21
CA THR A 481 -23.26 -9.03 4.49
C THR A 481 -22.08 -8.79 5.43
N LEU A 482 -20.89 -9.25 5.06
CA LEU A 482 -19.69 -9.23 5.89
C LEU A 482 -18.56 -8.48 5.19
N VAL A 483 -17.73 -7.81 5.99
CA VAL A 483 -16.47 -7.22 5.52
C VAL A 483 -15.32 -8.12 5.97
N ASN A 484 -14.50 -8.56 5.02
CA ASN A 484 -13.45 -9.56 5.18
C ASN A 484 -13.94 -10.86 5.86
N GLY A 485 -15.20 -11.23 5.63
CA GLY A 485 -15.80 -12.46 6.16
C GLY A 485 -16.02 -12.49 7.68
N THR A 486 -16.05 -11.33 8.35
CA THR A 486 -16.13 -11.26 9.83
C THR A 486 -17.22 -10.31 10.34
N TYR A 487 -17.72 -10.59 11.54
CA TYR A 487 -18.52 -9.68 12.37
C TYR A 487 -18.01 -9.69 13.82
N PRO A 488 -17.76 -8.52 14.45
CA PRO A 488 -17.66 -7.19 13.83
C PRO A 488 -16.64 -7.15 12.71
N ALA A 489 -16.78 -6.21 11.78
CA ALA A 489 -15.79 -6.00 10.74
C ALA A 489 -14.45 -5.50 11.33
N PRO A 490 -13.30 -5.72 10.66
CA PRO A 490 -11.99 -5.38 11.20
C PRO A 490 -11.84 -3.88 11.51
N PRO A 491 -11.23 -3.48 12.64
CA PRO A 491 -11.01 -2.08 12.93
C PRO A 491 -10.03 -1.44 11.93
N ILE A 492 -10.33 -0.23 11.48
CA ILE A 492 -9.46 0.58 10.62
C ILE A 492 -8.83 1.68 11.47
N TYR A 493 -7.52 1.88 11.32
CA TYR A 493 -6.78 2.95 11.99
C TYR A 493 -6.24 3.93 10.96
N LEU A 494 -6.59 5.20 11.09
CA LEU A 494 -6.12 6.27 10.22
C LEU A 494 -5.18 7.21 10.97
N GLU A 495 -4.18 7.72 10.26
CA GLU A 495 -3.33 8.81 10.76
C GLU A 495 -3.97 10.16 10.39
N PRO A 496 -4.04 11.13 11.32
CA PRO A 496 -4.53 12.46 11.01
C PRO A 496 -3.58 13.20 10.05
N GLU A 497 -4.13 14.09 9.22
CA GLU A 497 -3.44 14.89 8.20
C GLU A 497 -2.72 14.05 7.13
N ARG A 498 -3.11 12.77 6.97
CA ARG A 498 -2.55 11.85 5.98
C ARG A 498 -3.65 11.26 5.12
N THR A 499 -3.45 11.34 3.80
CA THR A 499 -4.31 10.63 2.84
C THR A 499 -4.08 9.12 2.94
N THR A 500 -5.16 8.37 3.11
CA THR A 500 -5.20 6.90 3.11
C THR A 500 -6.15 6.43 2.02
N TRP A 501 -5.71 5.49 1.19
CA TRP A 501 -6.51 4.88 0.14
C TRP A 501 -7.07 3.52 0.59
N ILE A 502 -8.38 3.39 0.62
CA ILE A 502 -9.07 2.15 0.99
C ILE A 502 -9.79 1.59 -0.23
N ARG A 503 -9.33 0.44 -0.72
CA ARG A 503 -10.00 -0.31 -1.78
C ARG A 503 -11.06 -1.21 -1.19
N VAL A 504 -12.31 -1.06 -1.64
CA VAL A 504 -13.42 -1.92 -1.23
C VAL A 504 -13.89 -2.75 -2.43
N TYR A 505 -13.61 -4.05 -2.41
CA TYR A 505 -14.15 -5.00 -3.40
C TYR A 505 -15.58 -5.38 -3.06
N ASN A 506 -16.44 -5.40 -4.07
CA ASN A 506 -17.73 -6.04 -4.00
C ASN A 506 -17.63 -7.47 -4.58
N ASP A 507 -17.42 -8.46 -3.72
CA ASP A 507 -17.51 -9.88 -4.07
C ASP A 507 -18.95 -10.43 -3.93
N ALA A 508 -19.91 -9.58 -3.53
CA ALA A 508 -21.32 -9.90 -3.40
C ALA A 508 -22.14 -9.51 -4.65
N ASN A 509 -23.34 -10.08 -4.79
CA ASN A 509 -24.27 -9.74 -5.86
C ASN A 509 -24.99 -8.39 -5.62
N HIS A 510 -24.98 -7.89 -4.39
CA HIS A 510 -25.71 -6.68 -3.99
C HIS A 510 -25.00 -5.95 -2.84
N TRP A 511 -24.28 -4.87 -3.18
CA TRP A 511 -23.60 -3.97 -2.25
C TRP A 511 -23.44 -2.62 -2.93
N HIS A 512 -23.82 -1.54 -2.25
CA HIS A 512 -23.84 -0.21 -2.87
C HIS A 512 -22.87 0.81 -2.24
N GLY A 513 -22.27 0.58 -1.06
CA GLY A 513 -21.29 1.54 -0.53
C GLY A 513 -20.89 1.34 0.94
N LEU A 514 -19.74 1.89 1.32
CA LEU A 514 -19.21 1.92 2.68
C LEU A 514 -19.14 3.38 3.13
N SER A 515 -19.92 3.78 4.14
CA SER A 515 -19.85 5.16 4.61
C SER A 515 -18.61 5.40 5.47
N LEU A 516 -17.83 6.39 5.04
CA LEU A 516 -16.58 6.84 5.63
C LEU A 516 -16.62 8.37 5.63
N ALA A 517 -17.27 8.97 6.63
CA ALA A 517 -17.43 10.41 6.74
C ALA A 517 -16.06 11.13 6.77
N ALA A 518 -15.55 11.52 5.59
CA ALA A 518 -14.29 12.24 5.44
C ALA A 518 -14.23 13.11 4.17
N ALA A 519 -14.93 12.76 3.09
CA ALA A 519 -14.96 13.55 1.86
C ALA A 519 -16.30 13.40 1.11
N PRO A 520 -16.83 14.46 0.45
CA PRO A 520 -18.12 14.41 -0.24
C PRO A 520 -18.24 13.30 -1.28
N PHE A 521 -17.16 13.00 -2.00
CA PHE A 521 -17.15 12.02 -3.09
C PHE A 521 -16.96 10.57 -2.60
N ALA A 522 -16.50 10.40 -1.35
CA ALA A 522 -16.18 9.13 -0.71
C ALA A 522 -17.06 8.89 0.54
N ASP A 523 -18.19 9.59 0.62
CA ASP A 523 -19.12 9.55 1.74
C ASP A 523 -19.87 8.20 1.84
N GLY A 524 -19.90 7.43 0.76
CA GLY A 524 -20.41 6.04 0.77
C GLY A 524 -21.91 5.90 0.73
N ALA A 525 -22.66 7.00 0.53
CA ALA A 525 -24.10 7.02 0.40
C ALA A 525 -24.51 6.84 -1.08
N PRO A 526 -25.02 5.66 -1.49
CA PRO A 526 -25.38 5.39 -2.87
C PRO A 526 -26.47 6.35 -3.35
N LEU A 527 -26.40 6.77 -4.61
CA LEU A 527 -27.37 7.67 -5.26
C LEU A 527 -27.46 9.10 -4.67
N ALA A 528 -26.83 9.37 -3.54
CA ALA A 528 -26.59 10.72 -3.03
C ALA A 528 -25.19 11.21 -3.42
N SER A 529 -24.15 10.62 -2.82
CA SER A 529 -22.76 11.01 -3.06
C SER A 529 -22.13 10.20 -4.20
N GLN A 530 -22.27 8.88 -4.22
CA GLN A 530 -21.53 8.03 -5.17
C GLN A 530 -22.38 6.95 -5.86
N TRP A 531 -21.78 6.35 -6.90
CA TRP A 531 -22.35 5.17 -7.55
C TRP A 531 -22.27 3.94 -6.63
N PRO A 532 -23.26 3.02 -6.73
CA PRO A 532 -23.13 1.68 -6.17
C PRO A 532 -21.91 0.94 -6.69
N ILE A 533 -21.27 0.10 -5.87
CA ILE A 533 -20.16 -0.76 -6.32
C ILE A 533 -20.71 -1.98 -7.07
N PRO A 534 -20.50 -2.12 -8.40
CA PRO A 534 -21.03 -3.28 -9.12
C PRO A 534 -20.38 -4.59 -8.62
N PRO A 535 -21.10 -5.73 -8.69
CA PRO A 535 -20.51 -7.04 -8.41
C PRO A 535 -19.23 -7.29 -9.22
N GLY A 536 -18.20 -7.83 -8.57
CA GLY A 536 -16.90 -8.10 -9.17
C GLY A 536 -16.04 -6.86 -9.46
N HIS A 537 -16.45 -5.68 -8.96
CA HIS A 537 -15.69 -4.44 -9.06
C HIS A 537 -15.24 -3.97 -7.67
N PHE A 538 -14.33 -3.00 -7.62
CA PHE A 538 -13.88 -2.35 -6.41
C PHE A 538 -14.02 -0.84 -6.52
N TYR A 539 -14.12 -0.13 -5.39
CA TYR A 539 -13.99 1.33 -5.35
C TYR A 539 -12.83 1.75 -4.44
N ASP A 540 -12.04 2.72 -4.88
CA ASP A 540 -10.94 3.29 -4.10
C ASP A 540 -11.39 4.57 -3.36
N TYR A 541 -11.64 4.45 -2.05
CA TYR A 541 -11.96 5.56 -1.17
C TYR A 541 -10.68 6.33 -0.82
N GLU A 542 -10.68 7.64 -1.07
CA GLU A 542 -9.62 8.55 -0.63
C GLU A 542 -10.07 9.25 0.66
N LEU A 543 -9.40 8.97 1.78
CA LEU A 543 -9.71 9.59 3.08
C LEU A 543 -8.55 10.46 3.54
N HIS A 544 -8.83 11.70 3.95
CA HIS A 544 -7.85 12.62 4.53
C HIS A 544 -8.42 13.25 5.82
N PRO A 545 -8.45 12.52 6.95
CA PRO A 545 -8.99 13.08 8.19
C PRO A 545 -8.07 14.16 8.73
N SER A 546 -8.65 15.29 9.13
CA SER A 546 -7.95 16.36 9.85
C SER A 546 -7.66 15.98 11.30
N GLY A 547 -6.74 16.69 11.94
CA GLY A 547 -6.44 16.52 13.36
C GLY A 547 -7.64 16.78 14.29
N SER A 548 -8.62 17.58 13.84
CA SER A 548 -9.89 17.83 14.56
C SER A 548 -10.91 16.69 14.46
N GLU A 549 -10.62 15.66 13.67
CA GLU A 549 -11.45 14.46 13.50
C GLU A 549 -10.85 13.24 14.23
N ALA A 550 -9.75 13.43 14.96
CA ALA A 550 -9.20 12.41 15.84
C ALA A 550 -10.21 11.95 16.89
N GLY A 551 -10.38 10.64 17.04
CA GLY A 551 -11.39 10.05 17.91
C GLY A 551 -11.98 8.74 17.38
N THR A 552 -13.15 8.40 17.89
CA THR A 552 -13.87 7.15 17.65
C THR A 552 -14.96 7.36 16.62
N SER A 553 -14.71 6.87 15.42
CA SER A 553 -15.74 6.71 14.41
C SER A 553 -16.00 5.23 14.16
N PHE A 554 -16.89 4.94 13.22
CA PHE A 554 -17.12 3.60 12.71
C PHE A 554 -17.53 3.72 11.25
N TYR A 555 -17.29 2.66 10.49
CA TYR A 555 -17.72 2.53 9.13
C TYR A 555 -18.84 1.49 9.06
N HIS A 556 -19.80 1.68 8.17
CA HIS A 556 -20.88 0.72 7.95
C HIS A 556 -21.41 0.79 6.51
N SER A 557 -22.12 -0.26 6.09
CA SER A 557 -22.92 -0.22 4.86
C SER A 557 -23.95 0.88 4.93
N HIS A 558 -24.14 1.62 3.84
CA HIS A 558 -25.21 2.61 3.71
C HIS A 558 -26.30 2.12 2.74
N VAL A 559 -26.64 0.84 2.86
CA VAL A 559 -27.50 0.13 1.91
C VAL A 559 -28.47 -0.76 2.66
N GLY A 560 -29.77 -0.45 2.51
CA GLY A 560 -30.84 -1.21 3.14
C GLY A 560 -30.58 -1.49 4.62
N PHE A 561 -30.61 -2.77 4.98
CA PHE A 561 -30.42 -3.27 6.34
C PHE A 561 -29.02 -3.85 6.60
N GLN A 562 -28.13 -3.81 5.60
CA GLN A 562 -26.81 -4.47 5.65
C GLN A 562 -25.90 -3.95 6.77
N ALA A 563 -26.10 -2.69 7.21
CA ALA A 563 -25.31 -2.05 8.27
C ALA A 563 -25.29 -2.83 9.59
N ILE A 564 -26.32 -3.66 9.84
CA ILE A 564 -26.44 -4.50 11.04
C ILE A 564 -25.23 -5.44 11.21
N THR A 565 -24.64 -5.89 10.10
CA THR A 565 -23.49 -6.81 10.08
C THR A 565 -22.28 -6.26 9.32
N ALA A 566 -22.48 -5.50 8.25
CA ALA A 566 -21.38 -4.83 7.55
C ALA A 566 -21.00 -3.53 8.26
N SER A 567 -20.42 -3.63 9.46
CA SER A 567 -19.98 -2.48 10.27
C SER A 567 -18.77 -2.79 11.16
N GLY A 568 -17.84 -1.84 11.26
CA GLY A 568 -16.58 -1.98 12.01
C GLY A 568 -16.06 -0.64 12.53
N ALA A 569 -15.14 -0.68 13.50
CA ALA A 569 -14.59 0.54 14.10
C ALA A 569 -13.66 1.30 13.14
N LEU A 570 -13.71 2.62 13.18
CA LEU A 570 -12.84 3.52 12.42
C LEU A 570 -12.20 4.49 13.40
N ILE A 571 -10.93 4.25 13.73
CA ILE A 571 -10.21 5.04 14.73
C ILE A 571 -9.26 5.99 14.02
N ILE A 572 -9.50 7.29 14.17
CA ILE A 572 -8.55 8.32 13.74
C ILE A 572 -7.65 8.60 14.93
N LYS A 573 -6.36 8.33 14.77
CA LYS A 573 -5.39 8.48 15.86
C LYS A 573 -5.27 9.93 16.30
N ASP A 574 -4.89 10.11 17.56
CA ASP A 574 -4.71 11.43 18.15
C ASP A 574 -3.55 12.20 17.47
N ALA A 575 -3.86 13.36 16.90
CA ALA A 575 -2.87 14.23 16.23
C ALA A 575 -1.88 14.89 17.21
N MET A 576 -2.31 15.01 18.47
CA MET A 576 -1.56 15.52 19.61
C MET A 576 -1.74 14.54 20.76
N PRO A 577 -0.85 14.50 21.77
CA PRO A 577 -1.10 13.66 22.95
C PRO A 577 -2.52 13.89 23.49
N PRO A 578 -3.30 12.82 23.72
CA PRO A 578 -4.68 12.95 24.14
C PRO A 578 -4.77 13.81 25.41
N PRO A 579 -5.80 14.65 25.55
CA PRO A 579 -5.94 15.55 26.70
C PRO A 579 -6.13 14.81 28.04
N TYR A 580 -6.35 13.49 27.99
CA TYR A 580 -6.58 12.65 29.15
C TYR A 580 -5.64 11.45 29.15
N VAL A 581 -5.18 11.06 30.33
CA VAL A 581 -4.21 9.97 30.52
C VAL A 581 -4.92 8.64 30.69
N TYR A 582 -4.45 7.63 29.97
CA TYR A 582 -4.89 6.24 30.06
C TYR A 582 -3.70 5.32 29.71
N ASP A 583 -3.78 4.07 30.15
CA ASP A 583 -2.74 3.06 29.97
C ASP A 583 -2.93 2.22 28.70
N ASP A 584 -4.19 1.97 28.30
CA ASP A 584 -4.54 1.15 27.14
C ASP A 584 -5.97 1.46 26.63
N GLU A 585 -6.36 0.91 25.48
CA GLU A 585 -7.65 1.14 24.84
C GLU A 585 -8.45 -0.16 24.61
N ILE A 586 -9.77 -0.07 24.71
CA ILE A 586 -10.69 -1.20 24.46
C ILE A 586 -11.80 -0.72 23.53
N ILE A 587 -12.06 -1.45 22.44
CA ILE A 587 -13.21 -1.18 21.56
C ILE A 587 -14.40 -2.04 22.01
N LEU A 588 -15.54 -1.39 22.24
CA LEU A 588 -16.80 -2.01 22.65
C LEU A 588 -17.90 -1.62 21.67
N LYS A 589 -18.20 -2.49 20.71
CA LYS A 589 -19.30 -2.32 19.76
C LYS A 589 -20.56 -3.05 20.23
N ILE A 590 -21.68 -2.35 20.23
CA ILE A 590 -23.01 -2.89 20.54
C ILE A 590 -23.82 -2.96 19.25
N GLY A 591 -24.52 -4.08 19.01
CA GLY A 591 -25.41 -4.27 17.88
C GLY A 591 -26.69 -5.01 18.26
N ASP A 592 -27.62 -5.10 17.32
CA ASP A 592 -28.86 -5.87 17.44
C ASP A 592 -28.73 -7.22 16.72
N PHE A 593 -29.47 -8.23 17.19
CA PHE A 593 -29.63 -9.49 16.48
C PHE A 593 -31.10 -9.74 16.10
N TYR A 594 -31.34 -9.85 14.80
CA TYR A 594 -32.57 -10.35 14.20
C TYR A 594 -32.27 -11.67 13.45
N PRO A 595 -33.09 -12.73 13.64
CA PRO A 595 -32.85 -14.03 13.02
C PRO A 595 -33.12 -14.03 11.50
N GLU A 596 -33.97 -13.11 11.03
CA GLU A 596 -34.27 -12.93 9.61
C GLU A 596 -33.12 -12.22 8.88
N ASP A 597 -32.91 -12.57 7.61
CA ASP A 597 -31.91 -11.94 6.75
C ASP A 597 -32.31 -10.51 6.33
N ASP A 598 -31.32 -9.76 5.84
CA ASP A 598 -31.45 -8.32 5.51
C ASP A 598 -32.60 -8.08 4.52
N GLN A 599 -32.65 -8.85 3.42
CA GLN A 599 -33.64 -8.70 2.35
C GLN A 599 -35.06 -9.00 2.83
N THR A 600 -35.22 -10.00 3.68
CA THR A 600 -36.52 -10.36 4.25
C THR A 600 -37.07 -9.20 5.08
N ILE A 601 -36.27 -8.63 5.98
CA ILE A 601 -36.68 -7.49 6.82
C ILE A 601 -37.02 -6.27 5.97
N GLU A 602 -36.20 -5.96 4.96
CA GLU A 602 -36.48 -4.86 4.03
C GLU A 602 -37.82 -5.03 3.33
N SER A 603 -38.06 -6.22 2.75
CA SER A 603 -39.33 -6.50 2.05
C SER A 603 -40.54 -6.38 2.97
N GLN A 604 -40.43 -6.82 4.23
CA GLN A 604 -41.49 -6.68 5.23
C GLN A 604 -41.83 -5.21 5.53
N LEU A 605 -40.83 -4.33 5.51
CA LEU A 605 -41.01 -2.90 5.77
C LEU A 605 -41.55 -2.13 4.56
N THR A 606 -41.26 -2.58 3.33
CA THR A 606 -41.63 -1.85 2.11
C THR A 606 -42.83 -2.42 1.37
N ASP A 607 -43.15 -3.71 1.53
CA ASP A 607 -44.22 -4.39 0.80
C ASP A 607 -45.61 -4.18 1.44
N VAL A 608 -46.64 -4.60 0.71
CA VAL A 608 -48.03 -4.64 1.18
C VAL A 608 -48.45 -6.12 1.29
N PRO A 609 -48.73 -6.64 2.49
CA PRO A 609 -48.91 -5.92 3.75
C PRO A 609 -47.60 -5.53 4.44
N TRP A 610 -47.59 -4.37 5.09
CA TRP A 610 -46.51 -3.90 5.96
C TRP A 610 -46.40 -4.76 7.22
N ILE A 611 -45.19 -5.21 7.54
CA ILE A 611 -44.86 -6.04 8.71
C ILE A 611 -43.71 -5.39 9.48
N TRP A 612 -43.94 -5.12 10.77
CA TRP A 612 -42.91 -4.60 11.67
C TRP A 612 -42.10 -5.75 12.28
N PRO A 613 -40.76 -5.75 12.22
CA PRO A 613 -39.91 -6.84 12.72
C PRO A 613 -39.91 -6.95 14.26
N GLY A 614 -40.36 -5.92 14.97
CA GLY A 614 -40.40 -5.90 16.44
C GLY A 614 -39.05 -5.61 17.11
N ASP A 615 -39.01 -5.82 18.42
CA ASP A 615 -37.77 -5.71 19.20
C ASP A 615 -36.77 -6.81 18.80
N PRO A 616 -35.45 -6.55 18.88
CA PRO A 616 -34.47 -7.57 18.55
C PRO A 616 -34.61 -8.81 19.43
N THR A 617 -34.10 -9.94 18.94
CA THR A 617 -34.11 -11.19 19.70
C THR A 617 -33.04 -11.20 20.79
N SER A 618 -31.89 -10.57 20.52
CA SER A 618 -30.84 -10.33 21.50
C SER A 618 -29.99 -9.12 21.09
N LEU A 619 -29.18 -8.60 22.01
CA LEU A 619 -28.12 -7.64 21.70
C LEU A 619 -26.81 -8.40 21.41
N LEU A 620 -25.90 -7.79 20.67
CA LEU A 620 -24.57 -8.33 20.36
C LEU A 620 -23.49 -7.39 20.89
N ILE A 621 -22.61 -7.91 21.73
CA ILE A 621 -21.48 -7.20 22.33
C ILE A 621 -20.23 -7.77 21.68
N ASN A 622 -19.60 -6.99 20.79
CA ASN A 622 -18.47 -7.43 19.97
C ASN A 622 -18.72 -8.80 19.28
N GLY A 623 -19.95 -9.01 18.80
CA GLY A 623 -20.37 -10.25 18.10
C GLY A 623 -20.94 -11.35 18.99
N GLN A 624 -20.97 -11.18 20.31
CA GLN A 624 -21.49 -12.21 21.23
C GLN A 624 -22.71 -11.72 21.99
N SER A 625 -23.74 -12.56 22.14
CA SER A 625 -24.98 -12.13 22.78
C SER A 625 -24.99 -12.19 24.30
N GLY A 626 -24.17 -13.04 24.89
CA GLY A 626 -24.24 -13.32 26.32
C GLY A 626 -25.54 -13.94 26.79
N THR A 627 -26.41 -14.40 25.88
CA THR A 627 -27.69 -15.03 26.21
C THR A 627 -27.88 -16.29 25.37
N ALA A 628 -27.78 -17.48 25.97
CA ALA A 628 -28.07 -18.72 25.24
C ALA A 628 -29.59 -18.84 25.01
N PRO A 629 -30.09 -19.01 23.76
CA PRO A 629 -31.52 -19.06 23.46
C PRO A 629 -32.30 -20.21 24.13
N ASN A 630 -31.62 -21.25 24.60
CA ASN A 630 -32.20 -22.40 25.29
C ASN A 630 -31.35 -22.82 26.49
N ALA A 631 -31.70 -22.33 27.69
CA ALA A 631 -31.06 -22.73 28.96
C ALA A 631 -31.20 -24.24 29.29
N SER A 632 -32.02 -24.98 28.55
CA SER A 632 -32.29 -26.41 28.74
C SER A 632 -31.43 -27.35 27.89
N ASN A 633 -30.65 -26.84 26.93
CA ASN A 633 -29.69 -27.66 26.18
C ASN A 633 -28.58 -26.76 25.60
N PRO A 634 -27.56 -26.37 26.39
CA PRO A 634 -26.41 -25.65 25.84
C PRO A 634 -25.69 -26.61 24.90
N GLY A 635 -25.78 -26.38 23.59
CA GLY A 635 -24.88 -27.03 22.65
C GLY A 635 -23.45 -26.70 23.09
N PRO A 636 -22.60 -27.68 23.41
CA PRO A 636 -21.25 -27.39 23.87
C PRO A 636 -20.44 -26.93 22.66
N SER A 637 -20.21 -25.62 22.48
CA SER A 637 -19.02 -25.00 21.84
C SER A 637 -19.23 -23.67 21.10
N ASP A 638 -20.44 -23.16 20.86
CA ASP A 638 -20.60 -21.93 20.03
C ASP A 638 -20.33 -20.64 20.84
N PRO A 639 -19.27 -19.88 20.52
CA PRO A 639 -18.89 -18.66 21.25
C PRO A 639 -19.84 -17.49 21.02
N SER A 640 -20.67 -17.50 19.97
CA SER A 640 -21.51 -16.36 19.58
C SER A 640 -22.67 -16.07 20.54
N CYS A 641 -23.04 -17.00 21.42
CA CYS A 641 -24.01 -16.74 22.50
C CYS A 641 -23.40 -16.79 23.91
N GLN A 642 -22.08 -16.87 24.02
CA GLN A 642 -21.38 -16.71 25.30
C GLN A 642 -21.26 -15.23 25.68
N PRO A 643 -21.09 -14.90 26.97
CA PRO A 643 -20.78 -13.52 27.37
C PRO A 643 -19.39 -13.12 26.84
N TRP A 644 -19.32 -11.97 26.18
CA TRP A 644 -18.04 -11.39 25.79
C TRP A 644 -17.21 -11.03 27.04
N ILE A 645 -15.89 -11.25 26.97
CA ILE A 645 -14.99 -11.03 28.12
C ILE A 645 -14.09 -9.81 27.84
N MET A 646 -14.28 -8.77 28.65
CA MET A 646 -13.42 -7.60 28.75
C MET A 646 -12.27 -7.90 29.73
N ASN A 647 -11.07 -8.17 29.22
CA ASN A 647 -9.91 -8.43 30.08
C ASN A 647 -9.24 -7.11 30.49
N VAL A 648 -8.95 -6.97 31.79
CA VAL A 648 -8.27 -5.80 32.36
C VAL A 648 -7.23 -6.20 33.40
N GLU A 649 -6.24 -5.33 33.63
CA GLU A 649 -5.27 -5.46 34.73
C GLU A 649 -5.67 -4.58 35.91
N THR A 650 -5.15 -4.91 37.10
CA THR A 650 -5.39 -4.10 38.30
C THR A 650 -4.66 -2.75 38.22
N ASN A 651 -5.26 -1.71 38.82
CA ASN A 651 -4.65 -0.39 38.95
C ASN A 651 -4.22 0.28 37.62
N LYS A 652 -4.98 0.04 36.54
CA LYS A 652 -4.85 0.69 35.23
C LYS A 652 -6.08 1.53 34.91
N THR A 653 -5.92 2.45 33.97
CA THR A 653 -7.01 3.25 33.40
C THR A 653 -7.13 2.94 31.92
N TYR A 654 -8.28 2.40 31.51
CA TYR A 654 -8.54 2.06 30.10
C TYR A 654 -9.42 3.13 29.45
N ARG A 655 -9.11 3.54 28.21
CA ARG A 655 -10.05 4.28 27.35
C ARG A 655 -10.94 3.26 26.65
N VAL A 656 -12.20 3.17 27.07
CA VAL A 656 -13.19 2.30 26.44
C VAL A 656 -13.91 3.10 25.35
N ARG A 657 -13.70 2.71 24.09
CA ARG A 657 -14.31 3.28 22.89
C ARG A 657 -15.60 2.54 22.59
N LEU A 658 -16.71 3.15 23.00
CA LEU A 658 -18.05 2.62 22.89
C LEU A 658 -18.70 3.04 21.56
N ILE A 659 -19.21 2.07 20.80
CA ILE A 659 -19.83 2.28 19.48
C ILE A 659 -21.24 1.69 19.46
N GLY A 660 -22.23 2.55 19.22
CA GLY A 660 -23.64 2.19 19.07
C GLY A 660 -23.93 1.85 17.62
N SER A 661 -23.91 0.56 17.28
CA SER A 661 -24.18 0.04 15.94
C SER A 661 -25.44 -0.85 15.95
N THR A 662 -26.44 -0.46 16.74
CA THR A 662 -27.75 -1.11 16.80
C THR A 662 -28.57 -0.77 15.55
N ALA A 663 -29.58 -1.57 15.25
CA ALA A 663 -30.52 -1.29 14.17
C ALA A 663 -31.69 -0.42 14.67
N LEU A 664 -32.17 -0.70 15.89
CA LEU A 664 -33.35 -0.07 16.51
C LEU A 664 -33.11 0.35 17.97
N SER A 665 -32.27 -0.40 18.70
CA SER A 665 -32.25 -0.32 20.16
C SER A 665 -31.48 0.87 20.72
N LEU A 666 -32.14 1.62 21.62
CA LEU A 666 -31.48 2.43 22.65
C LEU A 666 -31.03 1.52 23.80
N VAL A 667 -29.74 1.47 24.08
CA VAL A 667 -29.13 0.55 25.05
C VAL A 667 -28.57 1.32 26.24
N LEU A 668 -28.92 0.88 27.44
CA LEU A 668 -28.27 1.27 28.67
C LEU A 668 -27.33 0.15 29.10
N PHE A 669 -26.15 0.49 29.62
CA PHE A 669 -25.33 -0.48 30.31
C PHE A 669 -24.59 0.08 31.51
N GLY A 670 -24.30 -0.80 32.46
CA GLY A 670 -23.52 -0.51 33.65
C GLY A 670 -22.61 -1.66 34.01
N LEU A 671 -21.62 -1.37 34.84
CA LEU A 671 -20.62 -2.33 35.29
C LEU A 671 -20.79 -2.57 36.79
N GLU A 672 -20.93 -3.84 37.18
CA GLU A 672 -21.00 -4.23 38.57
C GLU A 672 -19.77 -3.72 39.34
N HIS A 673 -20.01 -3.02 40.46
CA HIS A 673 -18.99 -2.39 41.29
C HIS A 673 -18.09 -1.34 40.60
N HIS A 674 -18.43 -0.83 39.42
CA HIS A 674 -17.71 0.25 38.73
C HIS A 674 -18.69 1.36 38.35
N ASP A 675 -19.05 2.17 39.35
CA ASP A 675 -20.08 3.21 39.32
C ASP A 675 -19.55 4.61 38.98
N ASN A 676 -18.26 4.75 38.68
CA ASN A 676 -17.68 5.99 38.19
C ASN A 676 -17.01 5.80 36.82
N LEU A 677 -17.80 6.02 35.77
CA LEU A 677 -17.37 6.05 34.37
C LEU A 677 -17.18 7.51 33.95
N THR A 678 -15.97 7.86 33.52
CA THR A 678 -15.65 9.25 33.16
C THR A 678 -15.67 9.42 31.64
N ILE A 679 -16.74 9.98 31.08
CA ILE A 679 -16.84 10.26 29.64
C ILE A 679 -15.90 11.41 29.27
N ILE A 680 -15.10 11.19 28.23
CA ILE A 680 -14.09 12.13 27.75
C ILE A 680 -14.24 12.49 26.26
N GLU A 681 -15.08 11.77 25.53
CA GLU A 681 -15.30 11.94 24.10
C GLU A 681 -16.74 11.58 23.74
N THR A 682 -17.32 12.33 22.82
CA THR A 682 -18.62 12.07 22.21
C THR A 682 -18.47 12.12 20.69
N ASP A 683 -18.96 11.09 19.99
CA ASP A 683 -18.76 10.86 18.57
C ASP A 683 -17.26 10.89 18.23
N ASN A 684 -16.75 11.91 17.53
CA ASN A 684 -15.32 12.11 17.26
C ASN A 684 -14.75 13.38 17.92
N SER A 685 -15.38 13.81 19.02
CA SER A 685 -15.06 15.09 19.66
C SER A 685 -14.76 14.94 21.15
N TYR A 686 -13.61 15.45 21.59
CA TYR A 686 -13.28 15.53 23.00
C TYR A 686 -14.26 16.44 23.74
N VAL A 687 -14.60 16.07 24.96
CA VAL A 687 -15.42 16.86 25.90
C VAL A 687 -14.68 17.00 27.22
N TYR A 688 -15.01 18.02 28.01
CA TYR A 688 -14.59 18.04 29.42
C TYR A 688 -15.12 16.79 30.15
N PRO A 689 -14.37 16.22 31.09
CA PRO A 689 -14.75 14.96 31.73
C PRO A 689 -16.11 15.04 32.42
N VAL A 690 -17.01 14.12 32.11
CA VAL A 690 -18.34 13.98 32.73
C VAL A 690 -18.44 12.61 33.40
N GLU A 691 -18.66 12.59 34.72
CA GLU A 691 -18.84 11.35 35.47
C GLU A 691 -20.28 10.84 35.39
N THR A 692 -20.44 9.52 35.26
CA THR A 692 -21.73 8.83 35.28
C THR A 692 -21.58 7.41 35.83
N SER A 693 -22.64 6.84 36.39
CA SER A 693 -22.67 5.45 36.87
C SER A 693 -23.14 4.44 35.82
N TYR A 694 -23.69 4.93 34.71
CA TYR A 694 -24.14 4.11 33.59
C TYR A 694 -23.97 4.86 32.27
N MET A 695 -23.91 4.10 31.19
CA MET A 695 -23.86 4.62 29.82
C MET A 695 -25.21 4.44 29.16
N GLN A 696 -25.60 5.42 28.34
CA GLN A 696 -26.72 5.31 27.41
C GLN A 696 -26.17 5.54 26.00
N ILE A 697 -26.53 4.66 25.07
CA ILE A 697 -26.06 4.74 23.69
C ILE A 697 -27.12 4.22 22.74
N ASP A 698 -27.30 4.94 21.64
CA ASP A 698 -28.18 4.57 20.54
C ASP A 698 -27.37 4.35 19.26
N THR A 699 -28.04 3.90 18.21
CA THR A 699 -27.45 3.72 16.89
C THR A 699 -26.87 5.02 16.34
N GLY A 700 -25.67 4.90 15.78
CA GLY A 700 -24.88 6.01 15.25
C GLY A 700 -24.06 6.76 16.31
N GLN A 701 -24.39 6.69 17.60
CA GLN A 701 -23.62 7.41 18.64
C GLN A 701 -22.32 6.69 19.01
N ARG A 702 -21.29 7.47 19.39
CA ARG A 702 -20.06 6.93 19.99
C ARG A 702 -19.68 7.72 21.22
N PHE A 703 -19.02 7.04 22.16
CA PHE A 703 -18.47 7.67 23.35
C PHE A 703 -17.12 7.04 23.68
N SER A 704 -16.19 7.82 24.22
CA SER A 704 -15.07 7.25 24.98
C SER A 704 -15.21 7.61 26.44
N PHE A 705 -15.04 6.62 27.31
CA PHE A 705 -14.97 6.83 28.75
C PHE A 705 -13.73 6.16 29.34
N LEU A 706 -13.23 6.73 30.44
CA LEU A 706 -12.16 6.17 31.22
C LEU A 706 -12.74 5.18 32.24
N LEU A 707 -12.25 3.94 32.16
CA LEU A 707 -12.50 2.89 33.14
C LEU A 707 -11.27 2.74 34.02
N LYS A 708 -11.36 3.22 35.27
CA LYS A 708 -10.33 2.99 36.27
C LYS A 708 -10.55 1.64 36.95
N THR A 709 -9.59 0.74 36.80
CA THR A 709 -9.67 -0.59 37.39
C THR A 709 -9.23 -0.59 38.84
N LYS A 710 -9.82 -1.50 39.61
CA LYS A 710 -9.58 -1.65 41.04
C LYS A 710 -8.15 -2.13 41.30
N SER A 711 -7.57 -1.63 42.37
CA SER A 711 -6.33 -2.16 42.95
C SER A 711 -6.56 -3.53 43.58
N GLN A 712 -5.48 -4.29 43.79
CA GLN A 712 -5.57 -5.58 44.47
C GLN A 712 -6.25 -5.47 45.86
N SER A 713 -5.94 -4.41 46.62
CA SER A 713 -6.57 -4.18 47.92
C SER A 713 -8.08 -3.94 47.84
N GLU A 714 -8.57 -3.29 46.78
CA GLU A 714 -10.00 -3.07 46.58
C GLU A 714 -10.71 -4.37 46.17
N LEU A 715 -10.05 -5.23 45.39
CA LEU A 715 -10.56 -6.57 45.07
C LEU A 715 -10.60 -7.46 46.32
N ASP A 716 -9.58 -7.38 47.17
CA ASP A 716 -9.54 -8.12 48.45
C ASP A 716 -10.70 -7.70 49.37
N CYS A 717 -11.09 -6.41 49.36
CA CYS A 717 -12.28 -5.91 50.06
C CYS A 717 -13.61 -6.45 49.47
N LEU A 718 -13.59 -6.95 48.24
CA LEU A 718 -14.71 -7.63 47.58
C LEU A 718 -14.57 -9.16 47.65
N ASN A 719 -13.99 -9.68 48.74
CA ASN A 719 -13.71 -11.10 48.96
C ASN A 719 -12.86 -11.76 47.84
N GLY A 720 -11.99 -10.98 47.18
CA GLY A 720 -11.15 -11.47 46.10
C GLY A 720 -11.89 -11.72 44.78
N GLN A 721 -13.05 -11.10 44.57
CA GLN A 721 -13.79 -11.19 43.31
C GLN A 721 -12.97 -10.59 42.16
N THR A 722 -12.75 -11.37 41.09
CA THR A 722 -11.96 -10.98 39.91
C THR A 722 -12.78 -10.87 38.63
N ARG A 723 -14.05 -11.26 38.69
CA ARG A 723 -14.99 -11.22 37.58
C ARG A 723 -16.25 -10.47 37.98
N PHE A 724 -16.63 -9.51 37.15
CA PHE A 724 -17.77 -8.63 37.37
C PHE A 724 -18.70 -8.69 36.16
N TRP A 725 -20.00 -8.61 36.38
CA TRP A 725 -20.96 -8.55 35.30
C TRP A 725 -21.03 -7.15 34.68
N ILE A 726 -21.23 -7.13 33.37
CA ILE A 726 -21.64 -5.95 32.62
C ILE A 726 -23.05 -6.24 32.13
N GLN A 727 -24.03 -5.43 32.57
CA GLN A 727 -25.43 -5.58 32.22
C GLN A 727 -25.79 -4.60 31.11
N PHE A 728 -26.33 -5.10 30.01
CA PHE A 728 -26.89 -4.33 28.92
C PHE A 728 -28.40 -4.54 28.88
N GLU A 729 -29.16 -3.48 28.62
CA GLU A 729 -30.61 -3.58 28.47
C GLU A 729 -31.18 -2.52 27.54
N THR A 730 -32.19 -2.91 26.77
CA THR A 730 -32.88 -1.99 25.87
C THR A 730 -33.89 -1.12 26.61
N ARG A 731 -34.16 0.05 26.04
CA ARG A 731 -35.24 0.95 26.43
C ARG A 731 -36.13 1.26 25.22
N GLU A 732 -37.30 1.82 25.49
CA GLU A 732 -38.21 2.37 24.48
C GLU A 732 -38.86 1.36 23.50
N GLY A 733 -38.51 0.06 23.57
CA GLY A 733 -39.16 -1.04 22.85
C GLY A 733 -40.43 -1.61 23.53
N GLN A 734 -41.04 -2.63 22.93
CA GLN A 734 -42.23 -3.31 23.50
C GLN A 734 -41.89 -4.17 24.72
N ARG A 735 -40.68 -4.72 24.76
CA ARG A 735 -40.09 -5.47 25.87
C ARG A 735 -38.64 -5.06 26.08
N THR A 736 -38.15 -5.21 27.30
CA THR A 736 -36.73 -5.07 27.61
C THR A 736 -35.98 -6.32 27.17
N VAL A 737 -35.03 -6.15 26.27
CA VAL A 737 -34.06 -7.17 25.86
C VAL A 737 -32.80 -6.94 26.66
N PHE A 738 -32.24 -7.99 27.23
CA PHE A 738 -31.06 -7.91 28.06
C PHE A 738 -29.90 -8.67 27.40
N ALA A 739 -28.67 -8.25 27.67
CA ALA A 739 -27.44 -8.95 27.32
C ALA A 739 -26.38 -8.80 28.42
N TRP A 740 -25.43 -9.73 28.46
CA TRP A 740 -24.45 -9.84 29.54
C TRP A 740 -23.04 -10.00 28.98
N ALA A 741 -22.10 -9.26 29.55
CA ALA A 741 -20.67 -9.45 29.34
C ALA A 741 -19.94 -9.55 30.68
N ILE A 742 -18.67 -9.92 30.65
CA ILE A 742 -17.85 -10.12 31.85
C ILE A 742 -16.65 -9.19 31.80
N LEU A 743 -16.46 -8.39 32.85
CA LEU A 743 -15.19 -7.73 33.12
C LEU A 743 -14.30 -8.69 33.94
N ASN A 744 -13.15 -9.08 33.39
CA ASN A 744 -12.25 -10.09 33.98
C ASN A 744 -10.89 -9.47 34.29
N TYR A 745 -10.48 -9.53 35.55
CA TYR A 745 -9.15 -9.12 36.01
C TYR A 745 -8.15 -10.24 35.75
N ALA A 746 -7.29 -10.06 34.73
CA ALA A 746 -6.41 -11.11 34.20
C ALA A 746 -5.20 -11.43 35.11
N ASP A 747 -4.80 -10.50 35.98
CA ASP A 747 -3.53 -10.54 36.71
C ASP A 747 -3.71 -10.84 38.21
N THR A 748 -4.33 -11.99 38.51
CA THR A 748 -4.25 -12.55 39.88
C THR A 748 -3.11 -13.54 39.93
N ASN A 749 -2.17 -13.32 40.85
CA ASN A 749 -0.99 -14.14 41.11
C ASN A 749 -1.29 -15.66 41.19
N ILE A 750 -1.36 -16.33 40.04
CA ILE A 750 -1.23 -17.78 39.92
C ILE A 750 0.23 -18.04 39.52
N PRO A 751 1.04 -18.70 40.37
CA PRO A 751 2.44 -18.97 40.06
C PRO A 751 2.56 -19.84 38.81
N THR A 752 3.19 -19.28 37.77
CA THR A 752 3.64 -19.99 36.58
C THR A 752 4.74 -20.97 36.94
N ARG A 753 4.39 -22.24 37.18
CA ARG A 753 5.30 -23.36 36.91
C ARG A 753 4.57 -24.55 36.30
N GLN A 754 5.11 -24.93 35.14
CA GLN A 754 4.89 -26.13 34.35
C GLN A 754 3.69 -26.10 33.42
N GLY A 755 4.00 -25.93 32.13
CA GLY A 755 3.09 -26.28 31.05
C GLY A 755 2.77 -27.76 31.05
N LEU A 756 1.67 -28.07 30.38
CA LEU A 756 1.26 -29.30 29.71
C LEU A 756 -0.12 -28.93 29.11
N GLU A 757 -0.23 -28.87 27.79
CA GLU A 757 -0.86 -29.93 26.98
C GLU A 757 -2.20 -30.42 27.53
N HIS A 758 -3.19 -30.37 26.63
CA HIS A 758 -4.48 -31.07 26.66
C HIS A 758 -4.70 -32.06 27.82
N SER A 759 -5.68 -31.78 28.66
CA SER A 759 -6.44 -32.85 29.31
C SER A 759 -7.86 -32.42 29.67
N GLU A 760 -8.76 -33.34 29.37
CA GLU A 760 -10.20 -33.49 29.65
C GLU A 760 -10.82 -32.92 30.95
N PRO A 761 -12.17 -32.81 30.99
CA PRO A 761 -12.90 -32.13 32.06
C PRO A 761 -12.91 -32.95 33.34
N GLY A 762 -12.27 -32.42 34.40
CA GLY A 762 -12.20 -33.06 35.70
C GLY A 762 -12.28 -32.05 36.85
N ASP A 763 -13.48 -31.98 37.44
CA ASP A 763 -13.79 -31.75 38.86
C ASP A 763 -12.69 -31.08 39.71
N ARG A 764 -12.73 -29.74 39.81
CA ARG A 764 -12.15 -29.00 40.94
C ARG A 764 -13.27 -28.29 41.68
N ARG A 765 -13.57 -28.78 42.88
CA ARG A 765 -14.36 -28.06 43.89
C ARG A 765 -13.56 -26.85 44.35
N ASP A 766 -13.96 -25.68 43.89
CA ASP A 766 -13.55 -24.42 44.52
C ASP A 766 -14.21 -24.29 45.91
N PRO A 767 -13.48 -23.82 46.93
CA PRO A 767 -14.03 -23.57 48.25
C PRO A 767 -15.08 -22.47 48.16
N ALA A 768 -16.24 -22.72 48.78
CA ALA A 768 -17.44 -21.89 48.74
C ALA A 768 -17.15 -20.42 49.08
N SER A 769 -17.00 -19.60 48.04
CA SER A 769 -17.22 -18.16 48.09
C SER A 769 -18.71 -17.90 47.82
N ASN A 770 -19.37 -17.21 48.75
CA ASN A 770 -20.76 -16.78 48.62
C ASN A 770 -20.92 -15.51 47.75
N SER A 771 -19.95 -15.17 46.89
CA SER A 771 -20.12 -14.16 45.84
C SER A 771 -20.17 -14.86 44.48
N SER A 772 -21.28 -14.69 43.78
CA SER A 772 -21.62 -15.25 42.46
C SER A 772 -20.50 -15.11 41.43
N CYS A 773 -19.70 -16.16 41.28
CA CYS A 773 -18.86 -16.33 40.11
C CYS A 773 -19.77 -16.48 38.86
N PRO A 774 -19.44 -15.90 37.69
CA PRO A 774 -20.18 -16.13 36.44
C PRO A 774 -20.08 -17.59 35.95
N GLY A 775 -20.82 -18.51 36.57
CA GLY A 775 -20.97 -19.91 36.14
C GLY A 775 -22.27 -20.17 35.38
N SER A 776 -23.29 -19.33 35.61
CA SER A 776 -24.60 -19.37 34.94
C SER A 776 -25.14 -17.95 34.79
N LEU A 777 -25.98 -17.71 33.77
CA LEU A 777 -26.57 -16.41 33.53
C LEU A 777 -27.37 -15.90 34.75
N PRO A 778 -27.32 -14.59 35.04
CA PRO A 778 -28.09 -14.01 36.14
C PRO A 778 -29.60 -14.20 35.93
N PRO A 779 -30.35 -14.64 36.97
CA PRO A 779 -31.80 -14.85 36.85
C PRO A 779 -32.62 -13.55 36.87
N ALA A 780 -31.99 -12.42 37.18
CA ALA A 780 -32.58 -11.08 37.27
C ALA A 780 -31.52 -10.02 36.96
N PRO A 781 -31.93 -8.77 36.66
CA PRO A 781 -31.02 -7.63 36.56
C PRO A 781 -30.16 -7.49 37.81
N ILE A 782 -28.86 -7.25 37.62
CA ILE A 782 -27.85 -7.04 38.66
C ILE A 782 -27.76 -5.56 39.05
N LEU A 783 -27.99 -4.67 38.09
CA LEU A 783 -27.97 -3.21 38.27
C LEU A 783 -29.38 -2.63 38.10
N ASP A 784 -29.69 -1.62 38.91
CA ASP A 784 -30.91 -0.82 38.81
C ASP A 784 -30.67 0.36 37.85
N LEU A 785 -30.81 0.10 36.56
CA LEU A 785 -30.63 1.11 35.51
C LEU A 785 -31.93 1.91 35.32
N PRO A 786 -31.85 3.24 35.11
CA PRO A 786 -33.03 4.10 35.11
C PRO A 786 -34.01 3.77 33.97
N ALA A 787 -35.30 3.91 34.25
CA ALA A 787 -36.35 3.76 33.25
C ALA A 787 -36.52 5.00 32.36
N ASN A 788 -36.24 6.19 32.88
CA ASN A 788 -36.31 7.43 32.12
C ASN A 788 -34.97 7.70 31.41
N VAL A 789 -35.02 7.83 30.09
CA VAL A 789 -33.86 8.04 29.21
C VAL A 789 -33.75 9.46 28.64
N THR A 790 -34.73 10.33 28.92
CA THR A 790 -34.87 11.65 28.29
C THR A 790 -34.03 12.77 28.91
N GLY A 791 -33.31 12.49 30.00
CA GLY A 791 -32.53 13.50 30.74
C GLY A 791 -31.06 13.14 30.92
N TRP A 792 -30.54 12.15 30.19
CA TRP A 792 -29.17 11.68 30.39
C TRP A 792 -28.15 12.61 29.74
N LEU A 793 -27.40 13.34 30.57
CA LEU A 793 -26.20 14.13 30.25
C LEU A 793 -26.33 15.15 29.11
N GLU A 794 -27.56 15.48 28.66
CA GLU A 794 -27.81 16.33 27.48
C GLU A 794 -27.06 17.66 27.51
N TYR A 795 -27.01 18.30 28.68
CA TYR A 795 -26.41 19.62 28.88
C TYR A 795 -25.05 19.56 29.62
N ALA A 796 -24.52 18.36 29.85
CA ALA A 796 -23.25 18.18 30.56
C ALA A 796 -22.04 18.29 29.63
N PHE A 797 -22.22 17.98 28.34
CA PHE A 797 -21.12 17.92 27.38
C PHE A 797 -20.72 19.30 26.88
N GLN A 798 -19.44 19.61 27.01
CA GLN A 798 -18.83 20.84 26.51
C GLN A 798 -17.47 20.51 25.93
N ASN A 799 -17.16 21.01 24.72
CA ASN A 799 -15.88 20.72 24.07
C ASN A 799 -14.76 21.66 24.57
N PRO A 800 -13.55 21.16 24.84
CA PRO A 800 -12.40 22.01 25.12
C PRO A 800 -11.94 22.76 23.85
N PRO A 801 -11.29 23.92 23.99
CA PRO A 801 -10.75 24.66 22.85
C PRO A 801 -9.51 23.96 22.29
N LEU A 802 -9.72 23.03 21.34
CA LEU A 802 -8.65 22.31 20.64
C LEU A 802 -8.40 22.90 19.26
N ALA A 803 -7.18 22.72 18.74
CA ALA A 803 -6.84 23.16 17.40
C ALA A 803 -7.75 22.48 16.36
N GLY A 804 -8.36 23.28 15.48
CA GLY A 804 -9.30 22.82 14.47
C GLY A 804 -10.77 22.72 14.93
N TYR A 805 -11.05 22.83 16.23
CA TYR A 805 -12.44 22.96 16.70
C TYR A 805 -12.92 24.39 16.44
N GLU A 806 -13.98 24.53 15.65
CA GLU A 806 -14.62 25.82 15.45
C GLU A 806 -15.34 26.31 16.71
N ALA A 807 -15.60 27.61 16.81
CA ALA A 807 -16.45 28.12 17.88
C ALA A 807 -17.93 27.82 17.57
N PRO A 808 -18.75 27.46 18.57
CA PRO A 808 -20.17 27.24 18.38
C PRO A 808 -20.87 28.49 17.81
N PRO A 809 -21.77 28.36 16.82
CA PRO A 809 -22.51 29.50 16.29
C PRO A 809 -23.52 30.07 17.29
N ASN A 810 -23.47 31.37 17.51
CA ASN A 810 -24.40 32.07 18.40
C ASN A 810 -25.74 32.36 17.70
N ALA A 811 -26.80 32.60 18.49
CA ALA A 811 -28.14 32.84 17.97
C ALA A 811 -28.22 34.07 17.04
N THR A 812 -27.36 35.08 17.24
CA THR A 812 -27.29 36.28 16.40
C THR A 812 -26.65 36.04 15.04
N GLU A 813 -25.97 34.90 14.86
CA GLU A 813 -25.31 34.55 13.61
C GLU A 813 -26.21 33.71 12.70
N VAL A 814 -27.30 33.14 13.25
CA VAL A 814 -28.26 32.32 12.51
C VAL A 814 -28.86 33.13 11.35
N THR A 815 -28.58 32.68 10.13
CA THR A 815 -29.09 33.31 8.90
C THR A 815 -30.42 32.70 8.48
N ARG A 816 -30.65 31.43 8.79
CA ARG A 816 -31.87 30.71 8.43
C ARG A 816 -32.20 29.63 9.45
N ARG A 817 -33.47 29.56 9.82
CA ARG A 817 -34.04 28.53 10.69
C ARG A 817 -34.93 27.61 9.87
N ILE A 818 -34.73 26.30 10.00
CA ILE A 818 -35.44 25.26 9.26
C ILE A 818 -36.04 24.30 10.29
N ILE A 819 -37.36 24.16 10.33
CA ILE A 819 -38.05 23.23 11.23
C ILE A 819 -38.48 22.03 10.40
N ILE A 820 -38.03 20.84 10.78
CA ILE A 820 -38.29 19.57 10.09
C ILE A 820 -39.07 18.65 11.02
N SER A 821 -40.35 18.46 10.71
CA SER A 821 -41.22 17.56 11.46
C SER A 821 -41.07 16.12 10.95
N THR A 822 -40.80 15.18 11.86
CA THR A 822 -40.67 13.75 11.56
C THR A 822 -41.90 12.99 12.03
N SER A 823 -42.49 12.15 11.17
CA SER A 823 -43.63 11.28 11.53
C SER A 823 -43.76 10.08 10.59
N GLN A 824 -44.44 9.01 11.03
CA GLN A 824 -44.83 7.91 10.14
C GLN A 824 -46.19 8.19 9.50
N PHE A 825 -46.37 7.79 8.25
CA PHE A 825 -47.62 7.92 7.51
C PHE A 825 -47.99 6.61 6.83
N LEU A 826 -49.18 6.09 7.15
CA LEU A 826 -49.81 4.98 6.43
C LEU A 826 -50.76 5.52 5.36
N ASN A 827 -50.47 5.24 4.09
CA ASN A 827 -51.37 5.57 3.00
C ASN A 827 -52.46 4.49 2.87
N ASN A 828 -53.66 4.78 3.40
CA ASN A 828 -54.80 3.87 3.35
C ASN A 828 -55.25 3.44 1.93
N SER A 829 -54.83 4.16 0.89
CA SER A 829 -55.21 3.87 -0.50
C SER A 829 -54.22 2.90 -1.18
N SER A 830 -52.92 3.04 -0.90
CA SER A 830 -51.88 2.19 -1.48
C SER A 830 -51.40 1.07 -0.57
N GLY A 831 -51.65 1.15 0.74
CA GLY A 831 -51.19 0.19 1.75
C GLY A 831 -49.75 0.40 2.22
N TYR A 832 -49.01 1.34 1.62
CA TYR A 832 -47.62 1.64 1.97
C TYR A 832 -47.53 2.47 3.26
N THR A 833 -46.53 2.13 4.08
CA THR A 833 -46.14 2.90 5.26
C THR A 833 -44.79 3.55 4.99
N VAL A 834 -44.70 4.87 5.16
CA VAL A 834 -43.46 5.64 4.94
C VAL A 834 -43.17 6.53 6.14
N MET A 835 -41.91 6.90 6.31
CA MET A 835 -41.48 7.90 7.27
C MET A 835 -41.28 9.24 6.57
N LEU A 836 -41.96 10.28 7.06
CA LEU A 836 -41.96 11.62 6.49
C LEU A 836 -41.04 12.56 7.28
N SER A 837 -40.39 13.48 6.55
CA SER A 837 -39.71 14.67 7.04
C SER A 837 -40.28 15.89 6.30
N ASN A 838 -41.14 16.69 6.94
CA ASN A 838 -41.89 17.79 6.32
C ASN A 838 -42.71 17.38 5.07
N ASN A 839 -43.45 16.28 5.15
CA ASN A 839 -44.22 15.65 4.05
C ASN A 839 -43.37 15.08 2.90
N GLU A 840 -42.05 15.16 2.98
CA GLU A 840 -41.14 14.54 2.03
C GLU A 840 -40.57 13.25 2.62
N TYR A 841 -40.16 12.32 1.77
CA TYR A 841 -39.47 11.10 2.15
C TYR A 841 -38.53 10.73 1.01
N TRP A 842 -37.41 10.10 1.33
CA TRP A 842 -36.37 9.79 0.36
C TRP A 842 -35.90 8.35 0.54
N THR A 843 -35.84 7.60 -0.56
CA THR A 843 -35.26 6.26 -0.63
C THR A 843 -34.24 6.19 -1.78
N ASP A 844 -33.39 5.18 -1.74
CA ASP A 844 -32.44 4.85 -2.81
C ASP A 844 -33.10 4.09 -3.99
N THR A 845 -34.45 4.09 -4.07
CA THR A 845 -35.22 3.37 -5.09
C THR A 845 -36.28 4.27 -5.72
N ALA A 846 -36.39 4.20 -7.06
CA ALA A 846 -37.42 4.93 -7.80
C ALA A 846 -38.83 4.46 -7.40
N PRO A 847 -39.86 5.34 -7.40
CA PRO A 847 -39.85 6.72 -7.90
C PRO A 847 -39.47 7.78 -6.84
N LEU A 848 -38.94 7.38 -5.68
CA LEU A 848 -38.88 8.20 -4.47
C LEU A 848 -37.45 8.53 -4.02
N GLY A 849 -36.54 8.54 -5.00
CA GLY A 849 -35.15 8.99 -4.92
C GLY A 849 -34.80 9.82 -6.15
N PRO A 850 -33.55 9.84 -6.62
CA PRO A 850 -33.19 10.52 -7.86
C PRO A 850 -34.08 10.07 -9.04
N THR A 851 -34.54 11.03 -9.84
CA THR A 851 -35.37 10.79 -11.04
C THR A 851 -34.60 10.09 -12.17
N THR A 852 -33.27 10.04 -12.04
CA THR A 852 -32.35 9.33 -12.92
C THR A 852 -31.54 8.35 -12.07
N ASN A 853 -30.97 7.29 -12.66
CA ASN A 853 -30.09 6.38 -11.91
C ASN A 853 -28.75 7.03 -11.49
N THR A 854 -28.56 8.33 -11.72
CA THR A 854 -27.30 9.06 -11.46
C THR A 854 -27.29 9.62 -10.04
N PRO A 855 -26.21 9.42 -9.26
CA PRO A 855 -26.07 10.04 -7.95
C PRO A 855 -26.11 11.57 -8.02
N TYR A 856 -26.71 12.22 -7.02
CA TYR A 856 -26.86 13.68 -7.02
C TYR A 856 -25.53 14.43 -7.14
N LEU A 857 -24.49 14.04 -6.40
CA LEU A 857 -23.19 14.70 -6.50
C LEU A 857 -22.56 14.51 -7.88
N VAL A 858 -22.70 13.32 -8.48
CA VAL A 858 -22.22 13.04 -9.83
C VAL A 858 -22.92 13.93 -10.86
N GLU A 859 -24.25 14.08 -10.76
CA GLU A 859 -25.02 14.95 -11.66
C GLU A 859 -24.61 16.43 -11.52
N ILE A 860 -24.39 16.92 -10.30
CA ILE A 860 -23.89 18.28 -10.04
C ILE A 860 -22.53 18.49 -10.71
N LEU A 861 -21.60 17.57 -10.51
CA LEU A 861 -20.25 17.69 -11.03
C LEU A 861 -20.23 17.64 -12.57
N GLN A 862 -21.08 16.81 -13.19
CA GLN A 862 -21.17 16.70 -14.64
C GLN A 862 -21.91 17.87 -15.30
N ASN A 863 -23.13 18.16 -14.85
CA ASN A 863 -24.09 18.99 -15.58
C ASN A 863 -24.40 20.31 -14.86
N GLY A 864 -24.00 20.45 -13.59
CA GLY A 864 -24.42 21.57 -12.76
C GLY A 864 -25.91 21.53 -12.38
N THR A 865 -26.54 20.36 -12.50
CA THR A 865 -27.97 20.14 -12.22
C THR A 865 -28.16 18.96 -11.28
N ILE A 866 -29.35 18.86 -10.70
CA ILE A 866 -29.84 17.74 -9.89
C ILE A 866 -31.27 17.47 -10.34
N ASN A 867 -31.61 16.23 -10.67
CA ASN A 867 -32.90 15.89 -11.27
C ASN A 867 -33.19 16.75 -12.53
N GLY A 868 -32.15 17.10 -13.29
CA GLY A 868 -32.27 17.94 -14.50
C GLY A 868 -32.58 19.42 -14.24
N VAL A 869 -32.59 19.89 -13.00
CA VAL A 869 -32.78 21.31 -12.64
C VAL A 869 -31.62 21.86 -11.83
N THR A 870 -31.35 23.16 -11.93
CA THR A 870 -30.37 23.80 -11.03
C THR A 870 -30.99 23.98 -9.63
N PRO A 871 -30.27 23.57 -8.57
CA PRO A 871 -30.60 23.91 -7.18
C PRO A 871 -30.95 25.39 -7.03
N ASP A 872 -32.15 25.72 -6.59
CA ASP A 872 -32.58 27.11 -6.50
C ASP A 872 -32.90 27.52 -5.07
N TYR A 873 -32.05 28.40 -4.57
CA TYR A 873 -32.18 28.95 -3.23
C TYR A 873 -33.45 29.78 -3.03
N GLY A 874 -33.85 30.59 -4.00
CA GLY A 874 -35.06 31.42 -3.90
C GLY A 874 -36.32 30.57 -3.86
N ARG A 875 -36.35 29.50 -4.67
CA ARG A 875 -37.41 28.49 -4.69
C ARG A 875 -37.49 27.73 -3.37
N ALA A 876 -36.35 27.36 -2.79
CA ALA A 876 -36.31 26.72 -1.49
C ALA A 876 -36.90 27.62 -0.39
N ILE A 877 -36.51 28.90 -0.34
CA ILE A 877 -37.06 29.86 0.65
C ILE A 877 -38.57 30.03 0.49
N ALA A 878 -39.10 30.02 -0.74
CA ALA A 878 -40.53 30.09 -0.99
C ALA A 878 -41.32 28.84 -0.54
N ASN A 879 -40.64 27.71 -0.31
CA ASN A 879 -41.24 26.41 0.03
C ASN A 879 -40.68 25.84 1.34
N GLY A 880 -40.49 26.68 2.36
CA GLY A 880 -40.10 26.19 3.70
C GLY A 880 -38.67 25.63 3.77
N ALA A 881 -37.75 26.20 3.00
CA ALA A 881 -36.35 25.80 2.82
C ALA A 881 -36.09 24.51 2.02
N PHE A 882 -37.14 23.85 1.52
CA PHE A 882 -37.05 22.70 0.62
C PHE A 882 -37.25 23.14 -0.82
N ASP A 883 -36.38 22.69 -1.73
CA ASP A 883 -36.56 22.89 -3.17
C ASP A 883 -37.35 21.72 -3.77
N PRO A 884 -38.63 21.90 -4.17
CA PRO A 884 -39.47 20.81 -4.65
C PRO A 884 -39.10 20.28 -6.04
N LEU A 885 -38.28 21.00 -6.83
CA LEU A 885 -37.87 20.52 -8.16
C LEU A 885 -36.61 19.68 -8.07
N SER A 886 -35.63 20.10 -7.27
CA SER A 886 -34.42 19.30 -7.03
C SER A 886 -34.57 18.30 -5.89
N GLN A 887 -35.64 18.38 -5.10
CA GLN A 887 -35.98 17.54 -3.95
C GLN A 887 -34.92 17.53 -2.82
N MET A 888 -34.49 18.72 -2.38
CA MET A 888 -33.43 18.84 -1.38
C MET A 888 -33.44 20.18 -0.65
N TYR A 889 -32.56 20.30 0.36
CA TYR A 889 -32.35 21.53 1.14
C TYR A 889 -31.04 22.23 0.72
N PRO A 890 -31.08 23.26 -0.16
CA PRO A 890 -29.88 23.99 -0.56
C PRO A 890 -29.47 25.04 0.47
N ALA A 891 -28.16 25.22 0.66
CA ALA A 891 -27.56 26.26 1.50
C ALA A 891 -26.30 26.87 0.87
N ARG A 892 -26.04 28.15 1.15
CA ARG A 892 -24.92 28.91 0.58
C ARG A 892 -23.74 29.00 1.55
N ILE A 893 -22.53 29.11 1.02
CA ILE A 893 -21.33 29.45 1.81
C ILE A 893 -21.58 30.76 2.58
N GLY A 894 -21.24 30.74 3.87
CA GLY A 894 -21.43 31.85 4.80
C GLY A 894 -22.77 31.83 5.55
N GLU A 895 -23.70 30.93 5.22
CA GLU A 895 -24.89 30.73 6.05
C GLU A 895 -24.58 30.04 7.38
N VAL A 896 -25.37 30.38 8.39
CA VAL A 896 -25.48 29.64 9.65
C VAL A 896 -26.91 29.10 9.72
N LEU A 897 -27.05 27.79 9.56
CA LEU A 897 -28.35 27.14 9.62
C LEU A 897 -28.64 26.73 11.06
N GLU A 898 -29.85 27.03 11.52
CA GLU A 898 -30.44 26.42 12.70
C GLU A 898 -31.49 25.41 12.27
N ILE A 899 -31.16 24.13 12.43
CA ILE A 899 -32.01 23.00 12.04
C ILE A 899 -32.72 22.49 13.29
N VAL A 900 -34.03 22.54 13.27
CA VAL A 900 -34.88 22.08 14.37
C VAL A 900 -35.58 20.81 13.94
N TRP A 901 -35.18 19.68 14.54
CA TRP A 901 -35.90 18.43 14.39
C TRP A 901 -37.09 18.42 15.33
N GLN A 902 -38.30 18.26 14.80
CA GLN A 902 -39.55 18.26 15.55
C GLN A 902 -40.18 16.88 15.47
N ASN A 903 -40.37 16.24 16.62
CA ASN A 903 -41.02 14.95 16.72
C ASN A 903 -42.54 15.11 16.69
N ALA A 904 -43.23 14.39 15.81
CA ALA A 904 -44.68 14.42 15.69
C ALA A 904 -45.27 13.01 15.69
N ALA A 905 -46.46 12.88 16.27
CA ALA A 905 -47.20 11.63 16.32
C ALA A 905 -47.62 11.18 14.91
N SER A 906 -47.47 9.90 14.63
CA SER A 906 -47.72 9.30 13.31
C SER A 906 -49.20 9.23 12.95
N TYR A 907 -49.50 9.20 11.65
CA TYR A 907 -50.86 9.03 11.13
C TYR A 907 -51.12 7.59 10.63
N PRO A 908 -52.33 7.04 10.85
CA PRO A 908 -53.47 7.58 11.61
C PRO A 908 -53.46 7.17 13.11
N ALA A 909 -52.48 6.38 13.55
CA ALA A 909 -52.53 5.67 14.83
C ALA A 909 -51.89 6.42 16.02
N GLY A 910 -51.28 7.59 15.81
CA GLY A 910 -50.61 8.35 16.85
C GLY A 910 -49.35 7.67 17.40
N ILE A 911 -48.70 6.80 16.62
CA ILE A 911 -47.46 6.11 17.01
C ILE A 911 -46.33 7.15 17.13
N TYR A 912 -45.51 7.06 18.16
CA TYR A 912 -44.47 8.02 18.48
C TYR A 912 -43.30 7.30 19.14
N GLY A 913 -42.09 7.76 18.86
CA GLY A 913 -40.85 7.13 19.30
C GLY A 913 -39.73 8.15 19.37
N LEU A 914 -38.56 7.71 19.80
CA LEU A 914 -37.35 8.50 19.68
C LEU A 914 -36.73 8.31 18.28
N HIS A 915 -35.98 9.30 17.82
CA HIS A 915 -35.24 9.23 16.56
C HIS A 915 -33.79 9.68 16.79
N PRO A 916 -32.79 8.79 16.74
CA PRO A 916 -31.40 9.22 16.69
C PRO A 916 -31.17 9.91 15.34
N MET A 917 -31.02 11.22 15.34
CA MET A 917 -30.81 11.99 14.12
C MET A 917 -29.30 12.08 13.86
N HIS A 918 -28.89 11.70 12.65
CA HIS A 918 -27.51 11.69 12.18
C HIS A 918 -27.31 12.65 11.00
N ALA A 919 -26.14 13.28 10.91
CA ALA A 919 -25.75 14.12 9.80
C ALA A 919 -24.41 13.67 9.21
N HIS A 920 -24.38 13.54 7.89
CA HIS A 920 -23.15 13.42 7.11
C HIS A 920 -22.49 14.81 6.94
N GLY A 921 -21.25 14.83 6.44
CA GLY A 921 -20.55 16.08 6.10
C GLY A 921 -19.83 16.77 7.26
N GLY A 922 -19.65 16.05 8.37
CA GLY A 922 -18.96 16.52 9.56
C GLY A 922 -19.93 16.93 10.68
N PRO A 923 -19.38 17.29 11.85
CA PRO A 923 -20.21 17.50 13.03
C PRO A 923 -20.89 18.87 13.04
N TYR A 924 -22.06 18.89 13.67
CA TYR A 924 -22.84 20.07 14.00
C TYR A 924 -22.71 20.40 15.48
N TRP A 925 -23.25 21.56 15.87
CA TRP A 925 -23.41 21.94 17.27
C TRP A 925 -24.80 21.59 17.75
N ASP A 926 -24.91 20.64 18.69
CA ASP A 926 -26.13 20.31 19.41
C ASP A 926 -26.39 21.36 20.50
N LEU A 927 -27.51 22.06 20.36
CA LEU A 927 -27.94 23.18 21.20
C LEU A 927 -29.09 22.77 22.14
N GLY A 928 -29.30 21.45 22.31
CA GLY A 928 -30.26 20.89 23.26
C GLY A 928 -31.60 20.52 22.64
N SER A 929 -32.44 19.94 23.50
CA SER A 929 -33.75 19.40 23.19
C SER A 929 -34.78 19.77 24.25
N GLY A 930 -36.06 19.73 23.88
CA GLY A 930 -37.16 20.07 24.78
C GLY A 930 -38.47 19.42 24.38
N SER A 931 -39.46 19.52 25.25
CA SER A 931 -40.78 18.93 25.07
C SER A 931 -41.73 19.81 24.25
N GLY A 932 -42.69 19.17 23.59
CA GLY A 932 -43.78 19.84 22.87
C GLY A 932 -43.35 20.49 21.54
N GLU A 933 -43.99 21.60 21.20
CA GLU A 933 -43.69 22.40 20.00
C GLU A 933 -42.47 23.31 20.23
N TYR A 934 -41.58 23.37 19.26
CA TYR A 934 -40.44 24.28 19.30
C TYR A 934 -40.89 25.74 19.26
N SER A 935 -40.31 26.57 20.12
CA SER A 935 -40.31 28.03 19.97
C SER A 935 -38.93 28.63 20.27
N PRO A 936 -38.49 29.65 19.50
CA PRO A 936 -37.21 30.31 19.74
C PRO A 936 -37.09 30.90 21.16
N GLU A 937 -38.20 31.39 21.72
CA GLU A 937 -38.25 31.96 23.06
C GLU A 937 -38.03 30.88 24.13
N ALA A 938 -38.68 29.72 24.01
CA ALA A 938 -38.48 28.61 24.94
C ALA A 938 -37.05 28.05 24.86
N HIS A 939 -36.49 27.94 23.64
CA HIS A 939 -35.11 27.50 23.46
C HIS A 939 -34.10 28.48 24.08
N ALA A 940 -34.31 29.79 23.90
CA ALA A 940 -33.45 30.79 24.53
C ALA A 940 -33.47 30.71 26.06
N VAL A 941 -34.66 30.59 26.66
CA VAL A 941 -34.81 30.40 28.12
C VAL A 941 -34.13 29.12 28.61
N LEU A 942 -34.22 28.05 27.82
CA LEU A 942 -33.58 26.77 28.14
C LEU A 942 -32.05 26.93 28.14
N LEU A 943 -31.47 27.55 27.11
CA LEU A 943 -30.03 27.81 27.04
C LEU A 943 -29.53 28.72 28.16
N GLU A 944 -30.31 29.73 28.55
CA GLU A 944 -30.01 30.60 29.71
C GLU A 944 -29.97 29.78 31.01
N SER A 945 -30.86 28.79 31.18
CA SER A 945 -30.89 27.98 32.39
C SER A 945 -29.65 27.07 32.58
N TYR A 946 -28.95 26.75 31.49
CA TYR A 946 -27.71 25.95 31.48
C TYR A 946 -26.44 26.78 31.24
N SER A 947 -26.56 28.11 31.20
CA SER A 947 -25.44 29.02 31.04
C SER A 947 -24.59 29.07 32.31
N ALA A 948 -23.27 28.89 32.18
CA ALA A 948 -22.32 28.90 33.31
C ALA A 948 -21.50 30.20 33.32
N GLY A 949 -21.34 30.84 34.49
CA GLY A 949 -20.42 31.97 34.66
C GLY A 949 -20.74 33.23 33.84
N ASN A 950 -22.02 33.56 33.62
CA ASN A 950 -22.50 34.65 32.75
C ASN A 950 -22.18 34.47 31.24
N GLY A 951 -21.77 33.28 30.79
CA GLY A 951 -21.58 32.95 29.37
C GLY A 951 -22.67 32.01 28.85
N PRO A 952 -23.07 32.09 27.56
CA PRO A 952 -24.10 31.23 26.98
C PRO A 952 -23.68 29.75 27.00
N TYR A 953 -24.64 28.83 27.14
CA TYR A 953 -24.38 27.40 26.96
C TYR A 953 -23.73 27.16 25.58
N PRO A 954 -22.52 26.58 25.52
CA PRO A 954 -21.75 26.53 24.29
C PRO A 954 -22.26 25.47 23.31
N GLY A 955 -23.12 24.54 23.73
CA GLY A 955 -23.48 23.38 22.93
C GLY A 955 -22.38 22.32 22.91
N SER A 956 -22.69 21.22 22.24
CA SER A 956 -21.77 20.09 22.06
C SER A 956 -21.59 19.75 20.58
N ARG A 957 -20.34 19.57 20.14
CA ARG A 957 -19.99 19.14 18.79
C ARG A 957 -20.30 17.65 18.63
N ARG A 958 -21.27 17.32 17.79
CA ARG A 958 -21.85 15.99 17.61
C ARG A 958 -22.18 15.73 16.14
N ASP A 959 -22.28 14.47 15.75
CA ASP A 959 -22.90 14.09 14.48
C ASP A 959 -24.18 13.26 14.67
N THR A 960 -24.41 12.71 15.87
CA THR A 960 -25.60 11.90 16.15
C THR A 960 -26.18 12.23 17.52
N THR A 961 -27.45 12.66 17.54
CA THR A 961 -28.15 13.06 18.78
C THR A 961 -29.61 12.63 18.78
N LEU A 962 -30.18 12.43 19.98
CA LEU A 962 -31.48 11.79 20.16
C LEU A 962 -32.64 12.80 20.12
N LEU A 963 -33.49 12.73 19.11
CA LEU A 963 -34.80 13.37 19.16
C LEU A 963 -35.72 12.52 20.03
N TYR A 964 -35.80 12.84 21.32
CA TYR A 964 -36.64 12.09 22.26
C TYR A 964 -38.13 12.30 22.02
N LYS A 965 -38.91 11.38 22.58
CA LYS A 965 -40.31 11.62 22.93
C LYS A 965 -40.37 12.08 24.39
N TYR A 966 -40.91 13.27 24.66
CA TYR A 966 -41.03 13.79 26.04
C TYR A 966 -42.41 13.54 26.66
N THR A 967 -43.39 13.09 25.86
CA THR A 967 -44.70 12.68 26.37
C THR A 967 -44.69 11.19 26.76
N LEU A 968 -45.29 10.89 27.91
CA LEU A 968 -45.58 9.51 28.33
C LEU A 968 -46.97 9.04 27.89
N GLN A 969 -47.84 9.96 27.49
CA GLN A 969 -49.19 9.65 27.01
C GLN A 969 -49.19 9.64 25.50
N ALA A 970 -49.96 8.71 24.92
CA ALA A 970 -50.14 8.63 23.48
C ALA A 970 -50.71 9.95 22.93
N PRO A 971 -49.92 10.70 22.14
CA PRO A 971 -50.37 11.95 21.54
C PRO A 971 -51.42 11.68 20.45
N GLN A 972 -52.23 12.69 20.13
CA GLN A 972 -53.13 12.60 18.97
C GLN A 972 -52.31 12.55 17.67
N PRO A 973 -52.79 11.88 16.60
CA PRO A 973 -52.08 11.89 15.31
C PRO A 973 -51.74 13.31 14.83
N GLY A 974 -50.46 13.55 14.54
CA GLY A 974 -49.89 14.85 14.17
C GLY A 974 -49.49 15.77 15.32
N GLU A 975 -49.79 15.44 16.57
CA GLU A 975 -49.38 16.24 17.72
C GLU A 975 -47.87 16.15 17.96
N VAL A 976 -47.24 17.33 18.07
CA VAL A 976 -45.80 17.46 18.29
C VAL A 976 -45.45 17.22 19.76
N ASN A 977 -44.37 16.46 20.01
CA ASN A 977 -44.09 15.93 21.36
C ASN A 977 -42.62 16.04 21.81
N GLY A 978 -41.76 16.62 21.00
CA GLY A 978 -40.37 16.88 21.35
C GLY A 978 -39.63 17.57 20.21
N TRP A 979 -38.57 18.31 20.53
CA TRP A 979 -37.73 18.97 19.53
C TRP A 979 -36.25 18.90 19.91
N ARG A 980 -35.36 19.01 18.91
CA ARG A 980 -33.91 19.11 19.07
C ARG A 980 -33.31 20.12 18.09
N VAL A 981 -32.34 20.90 18.54
CA VAL A 981 -31.78 22.02 17.75
C VAL A 981 -30.31 21.79 17.42
N TRP A 982 -29.98 21.87 16.13
CA TRP A 982 -28.61 21.86 15.62
C TRP A 982 -28.26 23.20 14.99
N ARG A 983 -26.97 23.57 15.08
CA ARG A 983 -26.40 24.68 14.31
C ARG A 983 -25.18 24.25 13.51
N ILE A 984 -25.10 24.72 12.27
CA ILE A 984 -23.97 24.46 11.38
C ILE A 984 -23.62 25.72 10.57
N ARG A 985 -22.31 25.97 10.41
CA ARG A 985 -21.78 26.95 9.47
C ARG A 985 -21.51 26.28 8.14
N ILE A 986 -21.97 26.88 7.06
CA ILE A 986 -21.65 26.43 5.71
C ILE A 986 -20.38 27.15 5.26
N THR A 987 -19.33 26.38 5.00
CA THR A 987 -17.99 26.88 4.64
C THR A 987 -17.47 26.08 3.45
N GLU A 988 -16.34 26.52 2.87
CA GLU A 988 -15.65 25.79 1.80
C GLU A 988 -15.23 24.37 2.22
N ARG A 989 -15.17 24.07 3.53
CA ARG A 989 -14.73 22.76 4.07
C ARG A 989 -15.82 21.70 4.05
N ASN A 990 -17.08 22.09 4.06
CA ASN A 990 -18.21 21.17 4.11
C ASN A 990 -19.14 21.31 2.91
N ILE A 991 -18.72 21.93 1.81
CA ILE A 991 -19.53 21.94 0.60
C ILE A 991 -19.60 20.54 -0.04
N GLY A 992 -20.76 20.22 -0.61
CA GLY A 992 -21.05 18.90 -1.16
C GLY A 992 -22.52 18.54 -1.10
N VAL A 993 -22.80 17.26 -1.35
CA VAL A 993 -24.11 16.65 -1.14
C VAL A 993 -24.03 15.78 0.10
N TRP A 994 -24.91 16.03 1.07
CA TRP A 994 -24.89 15.35 2.36
C TRP A 994 -26.27 14.84 2.73
N MET A 995 -26.30 13.72 3.45
CA MET A 995 -27.52 13.17 3.99
C MET A 995 -27.68 13.54 5.46
N MET A 996 -28.90 13.85 5.87
CA MET A 996 -29.29 13.86 7.27
C MET A 996 -30.50 12.95 7.43
N HIS A 997 -30.41 11.97 8.32
CA HIS A 997 -31.41 10.92 8.44
C HIS A 997 -31.54 10.42 9.87
N CYS A 998 -32.65 9.73 10.17
CA CYS A 998 -32.71 8.94 11.38
C CYS A 998 -31.73 7.76 11.25
N HIS A 999 -31.03 7.40 12.31
CA HIS A 999 -30.03 6.33 12.27
C HIS A 999 -30.63 4.94 12.64
N ILE A 1000 -31.93 4.87 12.91
CA ILE A 1000 -32.67 3.60 13.02
C ILE A 1000 -32.86 3.02 11.61
N LEU A 1001 -32.34 1.82 11.37
CA LEU A 1001 -32.31 1.19 10.04
C LEU A 1001 -33.71 1.01 9.46
N GLN A 1002 -34.68 0.60 10.28
CA GLN A 1002 -36.08 0.46 9.85
C GLN A 1002 -36.65 1.78 9.34
N HIS A 1003 -36.33 2.90 10.00
CA HIS A 1003 -36.81 4.23 9.59
C HIS A 1003 -36.12 4.72 8.31
N ILE A 1004 -34.82 4.44 8.15
CA ILE A 1004 -34.06 4.72 6.92
C ILE A 1004 -34.71 4.00 5.74
N VAL A 1005 -34.94 2.69 5.86
CA VAL A 1005 -35.59 1.86 4.82
C VAL A 1005 -36.98 2.39 4.48
N MET A 1006 -37.73 2.88 5.47
CA MET A 1006 -39.06 3.49 5.27
C MET A 1006 -39.02 4.95 4.79
N GLY A 1007 -37.83 5.54 4.58
CA GLY A 1007 -37.66 6.83 3.91
C GLY A 1007 -37.38 8.04 4.80
N GLN A 1008 -37.02 7.86 6.08
CA GLN A 1008 -36.71 8.97 7.01
C GLN A 1008 -35.32 9.59 6.74
N GLN A 1009 -35.17 10.15 5.55
CA GLN A 1009 -33.90 10.68 5.05
C GLN A 1009 -34.14 12.01 4.35
N THR A 1010 -33.16 12.91 4.45
CA THR A 1010 -33.17 14.21 3.77
C THR A 1010 -31.83 14.45 3.10
N VAL A 1011 -31.87 15.08 1.92
CA VAL A 1011 -30.67 15.41 1.14
C VAL A 1011 -30.44 16.92 1.20
N TRP A 1012 -29.18 17.28 1.45
CA TRP A 1012 -28.73 18.65 1.61
C TRP A 1012 -27.64 18.95 0.58
N VAL A 1013 -27.69 20.15 0.01
CA VAL A 1013 -26.66 20.66 -0.89
C VAL A 1013 -26.06 21.91 -0.30
N PHE A 1014 -24.76 21.85 -0.02
CA PHE A 1014 -23.99 22.97 0.51
C PHE A 1014 -23.11 23.54 -0.60
N GLY A 1015 -23.34 24.80 -0.97
CA GLY A 1015 -22.65 25.50 -2.06
C GLY A 1015 -23.39 25.45 -3.40
N THR A 1016 -22.97 26.30 -4.35
CA THR A 1016 -23.43 26.22 -5.74
C THR A 1016 -22.72 25.08 -6.49
N PRO A 1017 -23.25 24.61 -7.64
CA PRO A 1017 -22.56 23.62 -8.46
C PRO A 1017 -21.13 24.02 -8.86
N GLU A 1018 -20.86 25.31 -9.07
CA GLU A 1018 -19.52 25.83 -9.35
C GLU A 1018 -18.60 25.73 -8.14
N GLU A 1019 -19.11 26.07 -6.95
CA GLU A 1019 -18.36 25.99 -5.70
C GLU A 1019 -18.03 24.54 -5.35
N ILE A 1020 -19.01 23.63 -5.46
CA ILE A 1020 -18.84 22.18 -5.24
C ILE A 1020 -17.78 21.64 -6.21
N ARG A 1021 -17.86 21.99 -7.50
CA ARG A 1021 -16.81 21.63 -8.47
C ARG A 1021 -15.45 22.19 -8.11
N ALA A 1022 -15.36 23.36 -7.48
CA ALA A 1022 -14.08 23.98 -7.15
C ALA A 1022 -13.43 23.38 -5.89
N ASN A 1023 -14.20 22.86 -4.92
CA ASN A 1023 -13.64 22.43 -3.62
C ASN A 1023 -13.96 20.98 -3.22
N SER A 1024 -14.75 20.22 -4.00
CA SER A 1024 -15.07 18.81 -3.72
C SER A 1024 -14.31 17.81 -4.61
N ILE A 1025 -13.19 18.20 -5.21
CA ILE A 1025 -12.35 17.34 -6.07
C ILE A 1025 -11.32 16.57 -5.22
N PRO A 1026 -11.07 15.27 -5.49
CA PRO A 1026 -9.99 14.49 -4.86
C PRO A 1026 -8.62 15.17 -4.98
N VAL A 1027 -7.72 14.93 -4.02
CA VAL A 1027 -6.43 15.65 -3.90
C VAL A 1027 -5.54 15.41 -5.13
N GLN A 1028 -5.70 14.27 -5.81
CA GLN A 1028 -4.97 13.92 -7.03
C GLN A 1028 -5.67 14.32 -8.34
N GLY A 1029 -6.87 14.92 -8.29
CA GLY A 1029 -7.46 15.66 -9.40
C GLY A 1029 -8.00 14.86 -10.58
N ASN A 1030 -8.11 13.52 -10.51
CA ASN A 1030 -8.72 12.71 -11.59
C ASN A 1030 -10.12 12.21 -11.21
N LEU A 1031 -11.15 12.82 -11.79
CA LEU A 1031 -12.57 12.46 -11.62
C LEU A 1031 -13.16 11.72 -12.83
N GLU A 1032 -12.39 11.48 -13.89
CA GLU A 1032 -12.94 11.00 -15.17
C GLU A 1032 -13.64 9.63 -15.01
N GLY A 1033 -13.06 8.74 -14.20
CA GLY A 1033 -13.68 7.47 -13.84
C GLY A 1033 -14.89 7.57 -12.92
N TYR A 1034 -15.03 8.66 -12.15
CA TYR A 1034 -16.10 8.85 -11.15
C TYR A 1034 -17.45 9.15 -11.79
N PHE A 1035 -17.40 9.70 -13.00
CA PHE A 1035 -18.55 10.10 -13.79
C PHE A 1035 -19.30 8.95 -14.44
N THR A 1036 -18.71 7.76 -14.50
CA THR A 1036 -19.27 6.61 -15.18
C THR A 1036 -19.51 5.48 -14.20
N TYR A 1037 -20.73 4.92 -14.19
CA TYR A 1037 -21.04 3.71 -13.43
C TYR A 1037 -20.13 2.55 -13.87
N GLY A 1038 -19.31 2.03 -12.96
CA GLY A 1038 -18.29 1.02 -13.30
C GLY A 1038 -17.06 1.57 -14.06
N GLY A 1039 -16.80 2.88 -14.03
CA GLY A 1039 -15.63 3.53 -14.64
C GLY A 1039 -14.33 3.36 -13.84
N ASP A 1040 -13.26 4.12 -14.16
CA ASP A 1040 -11.89 3.83 -13.67
C ASP A 1040 -11.65 3.95 -12.15
N VAL A 1041 -12.51 4.64 -11.38
CA VAL A 1041 -12.47 4.57 -9.89
C VAL A 1041 -13.18 3.33 -9.35
N MET A 1042 -13.97 2.68 -10.20
CA MET A 1042 -14.70 1.43 -10.00
C MET A 1042 -13.98 0.30 -10.79
N GLY A 1043 -12.74 -0.04 -10.44
CA GLY A 1043 -12.00 -1.03 -11.24
C GLY A 1043 -12.56 -2.45 -11.12
N LYS A 1044 -12.23 -3.33 -12.07
CA LYS A 1044 -12.71 -4.72 -12.07
C LYS A 1044 -11.73 -5.67 -11.41
N ALA A 1045 -12.23 -6.57 -10.57
CA ALA A 1045 -11.42 -7.61 -9.95
C ALA A 1045 -10.72 -8.48 -11.02
N GLY A 1046 -9.40 -8.59 -10.94
CA GLY A 1046 -8.56 -9.35 -11.88
C GLY A 1046 -8.01 -8.57 -13.07
N GLU A 1047 -8.46 -7.32 -13.32
CA GLU A 1047 -7.87 -6.45 -14.36
C GLU A 1047 -6.63 -5.68 -13.84
N GLU A 1048 -6.31 -5.83 -12.56
CA GLU A 1048 -5.10 -5.27 -11.91
C GLU A 1048 -3.79 -5.87 -12.45
N GLU A 1049 -3.85 -7.10 -12.98
CA GLU A 1049 -2.71 -7.81 -13.59
C GLU A 1049 -2.77 -7.85 -15.13
N ALA A 1050 -3.96 -7.69 -15.71
CA ALA A 1050 -4.18 -7.74 -17.14
C ALA A 1050 -4.11 -6.32 -17.72
N GLY A 1051 -2.94 -5.97 -18.25
CA GLY A 1051 -2.66 -4.67 -18.88
C GLY A 1051 -3.85 -4.11 -19.65
N ILE A 1052 -4.42 -3.03 -19.12
CA ILE A 1052 -5.58 -2.36 -19.71
C ILE A 1052 -5.11 -1.61 -20.98
N ASP A 1053 -5.90 -1.83 -22.03
CA ASP A 1053 -5.68 -1.59 -23.45
C ASP A 1053 -4.91 -0.30 -23.82
N ILE A 1054 -3.77 -0.49 -24.49
CA ILE A 1054 -2.82 0.55 -24.95
C ILE A 1054 -3.28 1.28 -26.24
N LEU A 1055 -4.51 1.11 -26.75
CA LEU A 1055 -4.79 1.44 -28.16
C LEU A 1055 -5.90 2.45 -28.50
N GLN A 1056 -6.55 3.12 -27.55
CA GLN A 1056 -7.59 4.12 -27.91
C GLN A 1056 -7.36 5.57 -27.44
N PHE A 1057 -6.25 5.88 -26.77
CA PHE A 1057 -6.04 7.20 -26.14
C PHE A 1057 -5.22 8.23 -26.94
N PHE A 1058 -4.85 7.97 -28.20
CA PHE A 1058 -4.02 8.90 -29.00
C PHE A 1058 -4.53 9.13 -30.42
N ARG A 1059 -5.77 9.59 -30.56
CA ARG A 1059 -6.17 10.44 -31.68
C ARG A 1059 -6.82 11.70 -31.12
N ASP A 1060 -6.00 12.74 -31.02
CA ASP A 1060 -6.29 14.15 -31.30
C ASP A 1060 -5.58 15.06 -30.28
N GLY A 1061 -4.47 15.69 -30.73
CA GLY A 1061 -3.69 16.68 -29.98
C GLY A 1061 -2.23 16.74 -30.37
#